data_AF-A0A946ENT3-F1
#
_entry.id   AF-A0A946ENT3-F1
#
_cell.length_a   1.000
_cell.length_b   1.000
_cell.length_c   1.000
_cell.angle_alpha   90.00
_cell.angle_beta   90.00
_cell.angle_gamma   90.00
#
_symmetry.space_group_name_H-M   'P 1'
#
loop_
_entity.id
_entity.type
_entity.pdbx_description
1 polymer ?
#
loop_
_entity_poly.entity_id
_entity_poly.type
_entity_poly.pdbx_seq_one_letter_code
_entity_poly.pdbx_strand_id
1 'polypeptide(L)'
;MSRIAMVTFALMLVVSAAGCNNSQFAPPPTEAEFSTGAFSVPFPSDLFITYAGLNEGALMAGGAPGAMITNTPIIPSATDPADTGDVLVAQGFLDGFSNTMPMQVDFTHNIDPTSVVAGETVRVFEISILPPTGAVAAIGLPISLPVGPTSGAPGIIRELQADVDYSATLTRSVQYQIMVKPKVPWPASDNVTLGGLSRGILVMVTNGVRDFRGNAVIRSDQYARMAAGIPDNTGNPATDGFANAIGAAVQSSLGLLAAQAGVNPDSVVVTNYFTCQSVTDVLDAGVAATLAQAPAATTPGVAIPTVDTVGDFLTAVGAINSPADLPYNANLAQGTITLPTFYPGDSSGPAGWEDAVTGYWTDGNQVYQSATPPAANPAFPTRYSPNAVSLGSHEVPVLVMTPSHFIDVNLDGINDPWPVVIFQHGITRSRFDATAFTSFLCGQGFAVVSMDAPLHGTTEGNPYWAGHGPIAGEQIGEERTLGIDLLDNDTGLPTGFDGNGIPIGDGIPEASGEYFLNFPSLISSRSVWMQAVCDLAMLTETLPTWDFDGDPATGTVTGAEFTDEIHYIGMSLGGLIGTTFLSAMPAGKISSAELCVTGGGVAKMLENSPVYNPRLMAFFAGEGLVQGTTRAEQALNVISAVADGIDPVVHIRRAASKVPVHMAVIKGGRTPSRALFGFEYPDTVVSTNSLGNGLYGAMVGVDISLLPNGDSGIYTGVLEPSYLGGSFPMQRIGSLTLHNTAGVKEFPPDLHGGGATNYITGDHGSFADPLSGVGGAMQFTAMNWAASSGKNRTVHAVSPYNLTDLLIDEIDLEIPVMQGETRLGRITLIETGDPDNPLEASFETVGDAGTLGAAAAALGGHHFNWYQQITIDDDPARAVSGDLAATGALLTVPRIDPPSGGTGQSANFANNGTYADDKPWLWNEVQVPPGDFAADQNESAADYYCVREFTNNPGAATPAGIDPCVGDPAVQSSLAYNVGPWIGSVSTIGDRFQIRTWLVLVDENGDQVRLLNGFTFAQQVTAGSEGIGSAVTTTGVAQMPGSPGVTGDDTILSGF
;
A
#
# COMPACT_ATOMS: atom_id res chain seq x y z
N MET A 1 -55.66 -51.72 38.93
CA MET A 1 -54.84 -51.03 39.95
C MET A 1 -55.23 -49.56 39.95
N SER A 2 -55.52 -49.02 41.13
CA SER A 2 -56.45 -47.92 41.34
C SER A 2 -55.82 -46.53 41.22
N ARG A 3 -56.69 -45.53 41.03
CA ARG A 3 -56.45 -44.07 40.90
C ARG A 3 -55.52 -43.43 41.95
N ILE A 4 -55.07 -44.17 42.96
CA ILE A 4 -54.03 -43.74 43.91
C ILE A 4 -52.67 -43.66 43.21
N ALA A 5 -52.33 -44.59 42.30
CA ALA A 5 -51.04 -44.57 41.59
C ALA A 5 -50.90 -43.36 40.65
N MET A 6 -52.01 -42.87 40.08
CA MET A 6 -52.00 -41.72 39.17
C MET A 6 -51.87 -40.38 39.91
N VAL A 7 -52.42 -40.28 41.13
CA VAL A 7 -52.28 -39.08 41.97
C VAL A 7 -50.87 -39.01 42.58
N THR A 8 -50.26 -40.15 42.95
CA THR A 8 -48.87 -40.17 43.45
C THR A 8 -47.85 -39.82 42.36
N PHE A 9 -48.07 -40.25 41.12
CA PHE A 9 -47.21 -39.87 39.98
C PHE A 9 -47.36 -38.38 39.62
N ALA A 10 -48.57 -37.82 39.68
CA ALA A 10 -48.79 -36.40 39.45
C ALA A 10 -48.22 -35.52 40.57
N LEU A 11 -48.28 -35.96 41.83
CA LEU A 11 -47.69 -35.21 42.95
C LEU A 11 -46.15 -35.28 42.95
N MET A 12 -45.56 -36.42 42.53
CA MET A 12 -44.10 -36.53 42.35
C MET A 12 -43.59 -35.67 41.19
N LEU A 13 -44.35 -35.52 40.09
CA LEU A 13 -43.98 -34.64 38.98
C LEU A 13 -44.06 -33.15 39.36
N VAL A 14 -45.01 -32.77 40.24
CA VAL A 14 -45.14 -31.38 40.71
C VAL A 14 -44.08 -31.03 41.76
N VAL A 15 -43.61 -31.98 42.57
CA VAL A 15 -42.53 -31.74 43.54
C VAL A 15 -41.14 -31.79 42.87
N SER A 16 -40.93 -32.56 41.79
CA SER A 16 -39.68 -32.48 41.01
C SER A 16 -39.63 -31.29 40.04
N ALA A 17 -40.78 -30.73 39.64
CA ALA A 17 -40.84 -29.49 38.85
C ALA A 17 -40.84 -28.21 39.70
N ALA A 18 -41.08 -28.28 41.01
CA ALA A 18 -40.97 -27.16 41.94
C ALA A 18 -39.55 -26.96 42.54
N GLY A 19 -38.61 -27.85 42.18
CA GLY A 19 -37.19 -27.74 42.53
C GLY A 19 -36.32 -27.03 41.50
N CYS A 20 -36.81 -26.79 40.29
CA CYS A 20 -36.15 -25.91 39.33
C CYS A 20 -36.56 -24.47 39.65
N ASN A 21 -35.72 -23.80 40.42
CA ASN A 21 -35.80 -22.37 40.63
C ASN A 21 -35.64 -21.67 39.26
N ASN A 22 -36.75 -21.36 38.60
CA ASN A 22 -36.83 -20.69 37.30
C ASN A 22 -36.35 -19.21 37.32
N SER A 23 -35.50 -18.86 38.30
CA SER A 23 -34.88 -17.53 38.44
C SER A 23 -33.40 -17.50 38.05
N GLN A 24 -32.82 -18.59 37.54
CA GLN A 24 -31.37 -18.65 37.19
C GLN A 24 -31.05 -19.45 35.92
N PHE A 25 -31.83 -19.32 34.84
CA PHE A 25 -31.21 -19.47 33.52
C PHE A 25 -30.55 -18.14 33.19
N ALA A 26 -29.34 -17.94 33.72
CA ALA A 26 -28.45 -16.97 33.10
C ALA A 26 -28.24 -17.48 31.66
N PRO A 27 -28.56 -16.69 30.63
CA PRO A 27 -28.20 -17.06 29.26
C PRO A 27 -26.68 -17.27 29.20
N PRO A 28 -26.20 -18.17 28.32
CA PRO A 28 -24.78 -18.48 28.24
C PRO A 28 -23.96 -17.20 28.08
N PRO A 29 -22.78 -17.13 28.72
CA PRO A 29 -21.89 -16.00 28.59
C PRO A 29 -21.44 -15.85 27.12
N THR A 30 -21.06 -14.64 26.74
CA THR A 30 -20.44 -14.40 25.45
C THR A 30 -18.98 -14.80 25.52
N GLU A 31 -18.54 -15.66 24.61
CA GLU A 31 -17.18 -16.19 24.55
C GLU A 31 -16.52 -15.73 23.26
N ALA A 32 -15.23 -15.43 23.31
CA ALA A 32 -14.41 -15.33 22.10
C ALA A 32 -14.23 -16.72 21.49
N GLU A 33 -14.54 -16.88 20.20
CA GLU A 33 -14.45 -18.19 19.55
C GLU A 33 -12.99 -18.64 19.42
N PHE A 34 -12.72 -19.81 20.01
CA PHE A 34 -11.46 -20.53 19.88
C PHE A 34 -11.73 -22.01 20.11
N SER A 35 -11.68 -22.80 19.03
CA SER A 35 -11.95 -24.22 18.97
C SER A 35 -11.09 -24.87 17.89
N THR A 36 -10.04 -25.57 18.32
CA THR A 36 -9.07 -26.21 17.40
C THR A 36 -9.66 -27.44 16.72
N GLY A 37 -10.58 -28.16 17.40
CA GLY A 37 -11.28 -29.31 16.83
C GLY A 37 -12.44 -28.97 15.90
N ALA A 38 -12.97 -27.74 15.96
CA ALA A 38 -13.96 -27.24 15.01
C ALA A 38 -13.36 -26.29 13.96
N PHE A 39 -12.03 -26.15 13.96
CA PHE A 39 -11.27 -25.18 13.17
C PHE A 39 -11.70 -23.71 13.33
N SER A 40 -12.53 -23.38 14.32
CA SER A 40 -12.96 -22.01 14.61
C SER A 40 -11.96 -21.34 15.56
N VAL A 41 -10.94 -20.68 15.02
CA VAL A 41 -10.05 -19.77 15.75
C VAL A 41 -10.09 -18.39 15.09
N PRO A 42 -9.64 -17.32 15.76
CA PRO A 42 -9.57 -16.02 15.11
C PRO A 42 -8.74 -16.08 13.82
N PHE A 43 -9.24 -15.43 12.77
CA PHE A 43 -8.63 -15.43 11.45
C PHE A 43 -7.87 -14.12 11.22
N PRO A 44 -6.71 -14.13 10.56
CA PRO A 44 -5.91 -15.29 10.15
C PRO A 44 -5.16 -15.95 11.30
N SER A 45 -4.75 -17.21 11.14
CA SER A 45 -3.84 -17.82 12.09
C SER A 45 -2.83 -18.71 11.39
N ASP A 46 -1.55 -18.60 11.77
CA ASP A 46 -0.49 -19.51 11.31
C ASP A 46 -0.73 -20.97 11.70
N LEU A 47 -1.60 -21.20 12.69
CA LEU A 47 -2.10 -22.52 13.05
C LEU A 47 -2.74 -23.24 11.83
N PHE A 48 -3.28 -22.48 10.87
CA PHE A 48 -4.06 -23.01 9.77
C PHE A 48 -3.68 -22.48 8.38
N ILE A 49 -3.06 -21.31 8.24
CA ILE A 49 -2.84 -20.73 6.89
C ILE A 49 -1.60 -21.30 6.20
N THR A 50 -0.46 -21.30 6.87
CA THR A 50 0.81 -21.68 6.24
C THR A 50 1.02 -23.21 6.19
N TYR A 51 0.32 -23.96 7.04
CA TYR A 51 0.56 -25.41 7.24
C TYR A 51 -0.71 -26.26 7.39
N ALA A 52 -1.89 -25.76 6.95
CA ALA A 52 -3.18 -26.47 7.07
C ALA A 52 -3.10 -27.94 6.64
N GLY A 53 -2.57 -28.21 5.44
CA GLY A 53 -2.48 -29.57 4.90
C GLY A 53 -1.61 -30.53 5.72
N LEU A 54 -0.55 -30.03 6.36
CA LEU A 54 0.32 -30.83 7.24
C LEU A 54 -0.34 -31.08 8.60
N ASN A 55 -0.97 -30.06 9.18
CA ASN A 55 -1.66 -30.15 10.46
C ASN A 55 -2.89 -31.08 10.37
N GLU A 56 -3.64 -30.96 9.28
CA GLU A 56 -4.82 -31.78 8.99
C GLU A 56 -4.45 -33.22 8.62
N GLY A 57 -3.40 -33.42 7.82
CA GLY A 57 -2.86 -34.75 7.52
C GLY A 57 -2.41 -35.50 8.78
N ALA A 58 -1.78 -34.81 9.73
CA ALA A 58 -1.41 -35.40 11.02
C ALA A 58 -2.63 -35.72 11.90
N LEU A 59 -3.65 -34.84 11.91
CA LEU A 59 -4.90 -35.06 12.64
C LEU A 59 -5.71 -36.23 12.07
N MET A 60 -5.75 -36.39 10.74
CA MET A 60 -6.34 -37.53 10.05
C MET A 60 -5.58 -38.83 10.35
N ALA A 61 -4.25 -38.82 10.29
CA ALA A 61 -3.42 -39.96 10.67
C ALA A 61 -3.58 -40.34 12.16
N GLY A 62 -3.88 -39.35 13.01
CA GLY A 62 -4.17 -39.52 14.43
C GLY A 62 -5.61 -39.96 14.76
N GLY A 63 -6.51 -40.06 13.77
CA GLY A 63 -7.91 -40.46 13.98
C GLY A 63 -8.75 -39.43 14.76
N ALA A 64 -8.40 -38.15 14.68
CA ALA A 64 -9.11 -37.08 15.36
C ALA A 64 -10.55 -36.92 14.81
N PRO A 65 -11.60 -36.87 15.65
CA PRO A 65 -12.97 -36.63 15.20
C PRO A 65 -13.07 -35.25 14.53
N GLY A 66 -13.51 -35.19 13.26
CA GLY A 66 -13.68 -33.94 12.51
C GLY A 66 -12.53 -33.57 11.56
N ALA A 67 -11.44 -34.34 11.53
CA ALA A 67 -10.36 -34.17 10.55
C ALA A 67 -10.80 -34.72 9.18
N MET A 68 -11.32 -33.84 8.33
CA MET A 68 -11.55 -34.01 6.89
C MET A 68 -10.66 -32.97 6.20
N ILE A 69 -10.10 -33.21 5.01
CA ILE A 69 -9.12 -32.38 4.22
C ILE A 69 -9.52 -30.89 4.03
N THR A 70 -10.65 -30.49 4.57
CA THR A 70 -11.47 -29.41 4.09
C THR A 70 -12.40 -28.95 5.21
N ASN A 71 -11.92 -28.07 6.09
CA ASN A 71 -12.75 -27.14 6.85
C ASN A 71 -11.85 -26.09 7.52
N THR A 72 -11.16 -25.25 6.75
CA THR A 72 -11.11 -23.85 7.19
C THR A 72 -12.56 -23.41 7.36
N PRO A 73 -12.97 -22.84 8.51
CA PRO A 73 -14.38 -22.58 8.83
C PRO A 73 -15.08 -21.57 7.88
N ILE A 74 -14.43 -21.17 6.80
CA ILE A 74 -14.73 -19.98 5.99
C ILE A 74 -15.01 -20.33 4.51
N ILE A 75 -14.35 -21.33 3.90
CA ILE A 75 -14.62 -21.77 2.52
C ILE A 75 -14.62 -23.31 2.47
N PRO A 76 -15.64 -23.97 1.86
CA PRO A 76 -15.68 -25.43 1.72
C PRO A 76 -14.57 -25.93 0.80
N SER A 77 -14.27 -27.23 0.90
CA SER A 77 -13.32 -27.98 0.07
C SER A 77 -13.17 -27.50 -1.37
N ALA A 78 -11.93 -27.27 -1.81
CA ALA A 78 -11.63 -27.31 -3.25
C ALA A 78 -12.04 -28.69 -3.79
N THR A 79 -12.96 -28.70 -4.75
CA THR A 79 -13.44 -29.95 -5.37
C THR A 79 -12.38 -30.58 -6.26
N ASP A 80 -11.45 -29.78 -6.77
CA ASP A 80 -10.30 -30.18 -7.57
C ASP A 80 -9.02 -29.49 -7.06
N PRO A 81 -8.05 -30.22 -6.50
CA PRO A 81 -6.79 -29.63 -6.00
C PRO A 81 -5.84 -29.18 -7.13
N ALA A 82 -6.13 -29.48 -8.40
CA ALA A 82 -5.37 -28.97 -9.55
C ALA A 82 -5.88 -27.60 -10.04
N ASP A 83 -7.08 -27.19 -9.65
CA ASP A 83 -7.69 -25.94 -10.09
C ASP A 83 -7.04 -24.74 -9.39
N THR A 84 -6.15 -24.04 -10.10
CA THR A 84 -5.47 -22.84 -9.58
C THR A 84 -6.36 -21.59 -9.51
N GLY A 85 -7.56 -21.66 -10.12
CA GLY A 85 -8.61 -20.65 -10.00
C GLY A 85 -9.38 -20.73 -8.69
N ASP A 86 -9.38 -21.90 -8.04
CA ASP A 86 -9.95 -22.05 -6.71
C ASP A 86 -9.14 -21.23 -5.70
N VAL A 87 -9.81 -20.30 -5.02
CA VAL A 87 -9.19 -19.40 -4.04
C VAL A 87 -8.43 -20.15 -2.93
N LEU A 88 -8.87 -21.35 -2.53
CA LEU A 88 -8.17 -22.16 -1.51
C LEU A 88 -6.89 -22.80 -2.04
N VAL A 89 -6.89 -23.22 -3.30
CA VAL A 89 -5.67 -23.72 -3.97
C VAL A 89 -4.70 -22.54 -4.14
N ALA A 90 -5.19 -21.38 -4.59
CA ALA A 90 -4.41 -20.16 -4.74
C ALA A 90 -3.76 -19.70 -3.41
N GLN A 91 -4.47 -19.82 -2.29
CA GLN A 91 -3.93 -19.53 -0.95
C GLN A 91 -2.76 -20.44 -0.57
N GLY A 92 -2.71 -21.67 -1.11
CA GLY A 92 -1.64 -22.64 -0.86
C GLY A 92 -0.27 -22.25 -1.38
N PHE A 93 -0.19 -21.27 -2.28
CA PHE A 93 1.06 -20.77 -2.84
C PHE A 93 1.71 -19.68 -1.97
N LEU A 94 1.03 -19.21 -0.92
CA LEU A 94 1.46 -18.06 -0.12
C LEU A 94 2.36 -18.47 1.05
N ASP A 95 3.29 -17.60 1.43
CA ASP A 95 4.30 -17.85 2.49
C ASP A 95 4.02 -17.12 3.82
N GLY A 96 2.79 -16.64 3.95
CA GLY A 96 2.25 -15.95 5.12
C GLY A 96 0.84 -15.40 4.86
N PHE A 97 0.33 -14.61 5.80
CA PHE A 97 -0.91 -13.85 5.67
C PHE A 97 -0.72 -12.54 4.90
N SER A 98 -1.81 -12.07 4.32
CA SER A 98 -1.85 -10.83 3.58
C SER A 98 -1.33 -9.60 4.35
N ASN A 99 -0.68 -8.70 3.61
CA ASN A 99 -0.21 -7.42 4.11
C ASN A 99 -1.30 -6.34 4.08
N THR A 100 -2.40 -6.56 3.35
CA THR A 100 -3.43 -5.53 3.12
C THR A 100 -4.80 -5.91 3.68
N MET A 101 -5.00 -7.17 4.04
CA MET A 101 -6.28 -7.66 4.56
C MET A 101 -6.54 -7.31 6.03
N PRO A 102 -7.83 -7.18 6.40
CA PRO A 102 -8.24 -7.14 7.79
C PRO A 102 -8.19 -8.50 8.47
N MET A 103 -8.07 -8.47 9.80
CA MET A 103 -8.20 -9.65 10.67
C MET A 103 -9.59 -9.71 11.28
N GLN A 104 -10.03 -10.89 11.69
CA GLN A 104 -11.37 -11.17 12.19
C GLN A 104 -11.31 -11.98 13.50
N VAL A 105 -12.09 -11.54 14.49
CA VAL A 105 -12.28 -12.26 15.75
C VAL A 105 -13.77 -12.47 15.98
N ASP A 106 -14.20 -13.73 16.04
CA ASP A 106 -15.60 -14.11 16.20
C ASP A 106 -15.97 -14.32 17.67
N PHE A 107 -17.24 -14.05 17.98
CA PHE A 107 -17.82 -14.22 19.31
C PHE A 107 -19.14 -14.99 19.21
N THR A 108 -19.48 -15.71 20.27
CA THR A 108 -20.70 -16.54 20.29
C THR A 108 -22.00 -15.74 20.28
N HIS A 109 -21.94 -14.44 20.57
CA HIS A 109 -23.09 -13.54 20.63
C HIS A 109 -22.69 -12.11 20.24
N ASN A 110 -23.69 -11.26 19.99
CA ASN A 110 -23.48 -9.86 19.64
C ASN A 110 -22.66 -9.11 20.71
N ILE A 111 -21.82 -8.22 20.23
CA ILE A 111 -20.92 -7.38 21.03
C ILE A 111 -21.47 -5.95 21.08
N ASP A 112 -21.23 -5.26 22.20
CA ASP A 112 -21.46 -3.83 22.30
C ASP A 112 -20.34 -3.10 21.51
N PRO A 113 -20.65 -2.42 20.38
CA PRO A 113 -19.65 -1.76 19.57
C PRO A 113 -18.88 -0.67 20.33
N THR A 114 -19.48 -0.06 21.36
CA THR A 114 -18.81 0.98 22.15
C THR A 114 -17.72 0.44 23.07
N SER A 115 -17.71 -0.88 23.31
CA SER A 115 -16.68 -1.57 24.09
C SER A 115 -15.49 -2.05 23.24
N VAL A 116 -15.58 -1.94 21.91
CA VAL A 116 -14.50 -2.28 20.97
C VAL A 116 -13.65 -1.02 20.76
N VAL A 117 -12.61 -0.88 21.58
CA VAL A 117 -11.74 0.29 21.61
C VAL A 117 -10.34 -0.14 21.19
N ALA A 118 -9.93 0.29 20.00
CA ALA A 118 -8.58 0.08 19.50
C ALA A 118 -7.55 0.75 20.42
N GLY A 119 -6.47 0.04 20.75
CA GLY A 119 -5.42 0.48 21.67
C GLY A 119 -5.73 0.18 23.15
N GLU A 120 -6.94 -0.29 23.47
CA GLU A 120 -7.33 -0.64 24.85
C GLU A 120 -7.87 -2.06 24.94
N THR A 121 -9.06 -2.31 24.39
CA THR A 121 -9.71 -3.63 24.43
C THR A 121 -9.27 -4.52 23.28
N VAL A 122 -8.77 -3.92 22.19
CA VAL A 122 -8.13 -4.61 21.06
C VAL A 122 -6.78 -3.96 20.77
N ARG A 123 -5.69 -4.69 21.02
CA ARG A 123 -4.30 -4.21 20.83
C ARG A 123 -3.55 -5.11 19.84
N VAL A 124 -2.68 -4.50 19.04
CA VAL A 124 -2.01 -5.15 17.91
C VAL A 124 -0.51 -4.91 18.01
N PHE A 125 0.28 -5.96 17.90
CA PHE A 125 1.74 -5.93 18.06
C PHE A 125 2.40 -6.51 16.83
N GLU A 126 3.50 -5.90 16.41
CA GLU A 126 4.45 -6.52 15.52
C GLU A 126 5.40 -7.40 16.35
N ILE A 127 5.56 -8.66 15.96
CA ILE A 127 6.31 -9.67 16.71
C ILE A 127 7.30 -10.44 15.82
N SER A 128 8.35 -10.95 16.43
CA SER A 128 9.22 -11.97 15.84
C SER A 128 8.64 -13.37 16.04
N ILE A 129 8.53 -14.11 14.94
CA ILE A 129 8.03 -15.48 14.89
C ILE A 129 9.15 -16.39 14.39
N LEU A 130 9.37 -17.51 15.08
CA LEU A 130 10.28 -18.56 14.63
C LEU A 130 9.59 -19.37 13.52
N PRO A 131 10.11 -19.36 12.27
CA PRO A 131 9.58 -20.22 11.24
C PRO A 131 9.88 -21.69 11.56
N PRO A 132 9.06 -22.64 11.10
CA PRO A 132 9.34 -24.05 11.31
C PRO A 132 10.61 -24.46 10.55
N THR A 133 11.55 -25.10 11.24
CA THR A 133 12.81 -25.56 10.60
C THR A 133 12.68 -26.99 10.06
N GLY A 134 13.49 -27.35 9.07
CA GLY A 134 13.52 -28.71 8.49
C GLY A 134 13.85 -29.84 9.47
N ALA A 135 14.40 -29.52 10.65
CA ALA A 135 14.60 -30.48 11.75
C ALA A 135 13.30 -30.83 12.52
N VAL A 136 12.24 -30.01 12.38
CA VAL A 136 10.94 -30.17 13.07
C VAL A 136 10.05 -31.20 12.37
N ALA A 137 10.32 -31.51 11.10
CA ALA A 137 9.69 -32.61 10.36
C ALA A 137 9.91 -34.00 11.03
N ALA A 138 10.94 -34.12 11.88
CA ALA A 138 11.24 -35.37 12.59
C ALA A 138 10.42 -35.59 13.88
N ILE A 139 9.69 -34.59 14.38
CA ILE A 139 9.02 -34.61 15.69
C ILE A 139 7.50 -34.41 15.64
N GLY A 140 6.93 -34.23 14.44
CA GLY A 140 5.48 -34.36 14.25
C GLY A 140 4.62 -33.21 14.76
N LEU A 141 4.94 -31.97 14.37
CA LEU A 141 4.01 -30.99 13.75
C LEU A 141 4.65 -29.57 13.68
N PRO A 142 4.67 -28.88 12.52
CA PRO A 142 5.35 -27.59 12.35
C PRO A 142 4.38 -26.41 12.61
N ILE A 143 4.35 -25.90 13.84
CA ILE A 143 3.67 -24.62 14.13
C ILE A 143 4.74 -23.56 14.34
N SER A 144 4.59 -22.41 13.68
CA SER A 144 5.42 -21.23 13.92
C SER A 144 5.13 -20.68 15.32
N LEU A 145 6.15 -20.22 16.03
CA LEU A 145 5.99 -19.81 17.44
C LEU A 145 6.42 -18.35 17.62
N PRO A 146 5.61 -17.52 18.31
CA PRO A 146 6.09 -16.24 18.82
C PRO A 146 7.28 -16.49 19.75
N VAL A 147 8.38 -15.78 19.51
CA VAL A 147 9.63 -15.98 20.25
C VAL A 147 10.15 -14.66 20.80
N GLY A 148 10.64 -14.67 22.04
CA GLY A 148 11.11 -13.48 22.75
C GLY A 148 12.62 -13.43 23.01
N PRO A 149 13.09 -12.42 23.79
CA PRO A 149 14.52 -12.18 24.07
C PRO A 149 15.29 -13.39 24.60
N THR A 150 14.61 -14.28 25.31
CA THR A 150 15.19 -15.52 25.85
C THR A 150 15.67 -16.49 24.76
N SER A 151 15.18 -16.33 23.54
CA SER A 151 15.60 -17.11 22.35
C SER A 151 16.61 -16.37 21.45
N GLY A 152 17.02 -15.15 21.83
CA GLY A 152 17.83 -14.27 20.99
C GLY A 152 17.02 -13.44 19.97
N ALA A 153 15.69 -13.54 19.99
CA ALA A 153 14.76 -12.77 19.17
C ALA A 153 14.24 -11.52 19.92
N PRO A 154 13.81 -10.44 19.25
CA PRO A 154 13.28 -9.27 19.94
C PRO A 154 11.99 -9.53 20.74
N GLY A 155 11.14 -10.48 20.34
CA GLY A 155 9.80 -10.63 20.94
C GLY A 155 8.80 -9.72 20.27
N ILE A 156 8.23 -8.80 21.05
CA ILE A 156 7.50 -7.65 20.54
C ILE A 156 8.53 -6.66 19.97
N ILE A 157 8.41 -6.41 18.67
CA ILE A 157 9.19 -5.39 17.96
C ILE A 157 8.63 -4.02 18.31
N ARG A 158 7.29 -3.89 18.29
CA ARG A 158 6.55 -2.69 18.69
C ARG A 158 5.06 -2.96 18.80
N GLU A 159 4.37 -2.07 19.50
CA GLU A 159 2.92 -1.96 19.45
C GLU A 159 2.50 -1.02 18.31
N LEU A 160 1.56 -1.48 17.49
CA LEU A 160 0.96 -0.65 16.45
C LEU A 160 -0.02 0.33 17.08
N GLN A 161 -0.04 1.56 16.58
CA GLN A 161 -0.85 2.64 17.13
C GLN A 161 -2.26 2.62 16.55
N ALA A 162 -3.26 2.62 17.43
CA ALA A 162 -4.67 2.71 17.05
C ALA A 162 -4.99 4.04 16.34
N ASP A 163 -5.93 4.00 15.40
CA ASP A 163 -6.30 5.09 14.46
C ASP A 163 -5.21 5.50 13.46
N VAL A 164 -3.94 5.17 13.70
CA VAL A 164 -2.86 5.50 12.79
C VAL A 164 -2.50 4.30 11.92
N ASP A 165 -2.15 3.19 12.57
CA ASP A 165 -1.68 1.99 11.90
C ASP A 165 -2.84 1.03 11.60
N TYR A 166 -3.85 1.02 12.47
CA TYR A 166 -5.02 0.16 12.32
C TYR A 166 -6.27 0.77 12.95
N SER A 167 -7.42 0.23 12.57
CA SER A 167 -8.70 0.45 13.26
C SER A 167 -9.31 -0.88 13.68
N ALA A 168 -10.08 -0.88 14.77
CA ALA A 168 -10.86 -2.03 15.20
C ALA A 168 -12.33 -1.63 15.31
N THR A 169 -13.21 -2.29 14.56
CA THR A 169 -14.66 -2.05 14.57
C THR A 169 -15.39 -3.38 14.51
N LEU A 170 -16.70 -3.39 14.76
CA LEU A 170 -17.50 -4.53 14.33
C LEU A 170 -17.57 -4.56 12.80
N THR A 171 -17.68 -5.76 12.23
CA THR A 171 -18.01 -5.93 10.80
C THR A 171 -19.41 -5.37 10.54
N ARG A 172 -19.64 -4.81 9.35
CA ARG A 172 -20.96 -4.28 8.93
C ARG A 172 -21.92 -5.41 8.57
N SER A 173 -21.39 -6.59 8.28
CA SER A 173 -22.16 -7.78 7.92
C SER A 173 -22.85 -8.46 9.10
N VAL A 174 -22.21 -8.46 10.28
CA VAL A 174 -22.68 -9.17 11.50
C VAL A 174 -22.26 -8.44 12.79
N GLN A 175 -23.01 -8.60 13.88
CA GLN A 175 -22.79 -7.87 15.14
C GLN A 175 -21.94 -8.61 16.18
N TYR A 176 -21.37 -9.76 15.83
CA TYR A 176 -20.62 -10.64 16.74
C TYR A 176 -19.17 -10.88 16.27
N GLN A 177 -18.67 -10.11 15.30
CA GLN A 177 -17.32 -10.24 14.79
C GLN A 177 -16.62 -8.88 14.85
N ILE A 178 -15.45 -8.84 15.47
CA ILE A 178 -14.54 -7.69 15.45
C ILE A 178 -13.63 -7.82 14.22
N MET A 179 -13.50 -6.74 13.46
CA MET A 179 -12.59 -6.62 12.35
C MET A 179 -11.47 -5.63 12.68
N VAL A 180 -10.22 -6.07 12.56
CA VAL A 180 -9.02 -5.25 12.71
C VAL A 180 -8.50 -4.89 11.33
N LYS A 181 -8.71 -3.65 10.89
CA LYS A 181 -8.43 -3.18 9.53
C LYS A 181 -7.11 -2.43 9.49
N PRO A 182 -6.13 -2.82 8.66
CA PRO A 182 -4.91 -2.05 8.48
C PRO A 182 -5.24 -0.69 7.86
N LYS A 183 -4.63 0.37 8.39
CA LYS A 183 -4.56 1.70 7.74
C LYS A 183 -3.25 1.91 7.01
N VAL A 184 -2.25 1.09 7.34
CA VAL A 184 -0.98 0.88 6.66
C VAL A 184 -0.80 -0.60 6.37
N PRO A 185 -0.12 -0.99 5.27
CA PRO A 185 0.18 -2.40 5.07
C PRO A 185 0.87 -3.01 6.30
N TRP A 186 0.46 -4.21 6.69
CA TRP A 186 1.15 -4.95 7.74
C TRP A 186 2.62 -5.16 7.33
N PRO A 187 3.56 -5.13 8.28
CA PRO A 187 4.98 -5.29 7.99
C PRO A 187 5.24 -6.61 7.25
N ALA A 188 5.80 -6.52 6.04
CA ALA A 188 6.16 -7.70 5.28
C ALA A 188 7.25 -8.49 5.99
N SER A 189 7.16 -9.81 5.85
CA SER A 189 8.21 -10.71 6.28
C SER A 189 9.33 -10.71 5.25
N ASP A 190 10.57 -10.83 5.72
CA ASP A 190 11.74 -10.98 4.86
C ASP A 190 12.76 -11.92 5.55
N ASN A 191 13.77 -12.36 4.81
CA ASN A 191 14.78 -13.29 5.34
C ASN A 191 15.96 -12.61 6.07
N VAL A 192 16.09 -11.29 5.97
CA VAL A 192 17.34 -10.57 6.28
C VAL A 192 17.22 -9.79 7.59
N THR A 193 16.12 -9.08 7.81
CA THR A 193 15.96 -8.09 8.87
C THR A 193 15.91 -8.69 10.27
N LEU A 194 15.43 -9.93 10.41
CA LEU A 194 15.37 -10.64 11.71
C LEU A 194 16.22 -11.91 11.76
N GLY A 195 17.29 -12.00 10.94
CA GLY A 195 18.24 -13.11 11.01
C GLY A 195 17.61 -14.49 10.74
N GLY A 196 16.66 -14.57 9.80
CA GLY A 196 15.91 -15.79 9.47
C GLY A 196 14.64 -16.03 10.29
N LEU A 197 14.29 -15.14 11.22
CA LEU A 197 12.95 -15.12 11.83
C LEU A 197 11.94 -14.43 10.91
N SER A 198 10.66 -14.79 11.06
CA SER A 198 9.57 -14.12 10.37
C SER A 198 9.07 -12.90 11.16
N ARG A 199 8.67 -11.85 10.45
CA ARG A 199 7.81 -10.79 11.00
C ARG A 199 6.36 -11.26 10.97
N GLY A 200 5.66 -11.00 12.05
CA GLY A 200 4.24 -11.31 12.15
C GLY A 200 3.50 -10.33 13.03
N ILE A 201 2.19 -10.52 13.08
CA ILE A 201 1.28 -9.71 13.89
C ILE A 201 0.73 -10.59 15.00
N LEU A 202 0.62 -10.02 16.20
CA LEU A 202 -0.10 -10.56 17.34
C LEU A 202 -1.24 -9.60 17.69
N VAL A 203 -2.48 -10.09 17.64
CA VAL A 203 -3.66 -9.39 18.14
C VAL A 203 -4.06 -9.98 19.47
N MET A 204 -4.43 -9.11 20.41
CA MET A 204 -5.11 -9.52 21.61
C MET A 204 -6.45 -8.82 21.76
N VAL A 205 -7.41 -9.56 22.32
CA VAL A 205 -8.69 -9.01 22.79
C VAL A 205 -8.80 -9.24 24.28
N THR A 206 -9.28 -8.23 25.01
CA THR A 206 -9.44 -8.29 26.47
C THR A 206 -10.90 -8.45 26.88
N ASN A 207 -11.11 -8.78 28.16
CA ASN A 207 -12.42 -8.82 28.81
C ASN A 207 -13.02 -7.41 29.05
N GLY A 208 -12.35 -6.35 28.59
CA GLY A 208 -12.94 -5.02 28.47
C GLY A 208 -14.00 -4.95 27.37
N VAL A 209 -13.94 -5.84 26.37
CA VAL A 209 -15.03 -6.02 25.40
C VAL A 209 -16.26 -6.56 26.13
N ARG A 210 -17.41 -5.96 25.85
CA ARG A 210 -18.70 -6.28 26.46
C ARG A 210 -19.67 -6.84 25.43
N ASP A 211 -20.51 -7.76 25.88
CA ASP A 211 -21.65 -8.19 25.08
C ASP A 211 -22.74 -7.12 25.01
N PHE A 212 -23.73 -7.32 24.14
CA PHE A 212 -24.91 -6.44 24.01
C PHE A 212 -25.73 -6.28 25.31
N ARG A 213 -25.43 -7.06 26.36
CA ARG A 213 -26.07 -7.04 27.69
C ARG A 213 -25.21 -6.31 28.73
N GLY A 214 -24.02 -5.83 28.35
CA GLY A 214 -23.06 -5.13 29.21
C GLY A 214 -22.13 -6.04 30.02
N ASN A 215 -22.19 -7.36 29.85
CA ASN A 215 -21.31 -8.31 30.54
C ASN A 215 -19.96 -8.39 29.82
N ALA A 216 -18.88 -8.56 30.58
CA ALA A 216 -17.56 -8.84 30.00
C ALA A 216 -17.59 -10.14 29.19
N VAL A 217 -16.97 -10.12 28.02
CA VAL A 217 -16.68 -11.35 27.25
C VAL A 217 -15.68 -12.20 28.04
N ILE A 218 -15.80 -13.52 27.91
CA ILE A 218 -14.89 -14.49 28.55
C ILE A 218 -14.10 -15.30 27.52
N ARG A 219 -13.05 -15.99 28.01
CA ARG A 219 -12.32 -17.01 27.23
C ARG A 219 -13.24 -18.17 26.89
N SER A 220 -13.05 -18.80 25.72
CA SER A 220 -13.61 -20.13 25.50
C SER A 220 -12.95 -21.16 26.43
N ASP A 221 -13.66 -22.25 26.70
CA ASP A 221 -13.15 -23.38 27.48
C ASP A 221 -11.83 -23.95 26.92
N GLN A 222 -11.68 -23.99 25.59
CA GLN A 222 -10.47 -24.50 24.96
C GLN A 222 -9.30 -23.52 25.10
N TYR A 223 -9.53 -22.22 24.86
CA TYR A 223 -8.48 -21.22 25.04
C TYR A 223 -8.01 -21.16 26.49
N ALA A 224 -8.94 -21.24 27.45
CA ALA A 224 -8.61 -21.29 28.87
C ALA A 224 -7.70 -22.49 29.23
N ARG A 225 -7.94 -23.66 28.63
CA ARG A 225 -7.06 -24.84 28.80
C ARG A 225 -5.69 -24.65 28.17
N MET A 226 -5.62 -24.09 26.96
CA MET A 226 -4.34 -23.83 26.28
C MET A 226 -3.51 -22.80 27.06
N ALA A 227 -4.14 -21.75 27.56
CA ALA A 227 -3.50 -20.74 28.42
C ALA A 227 -2.96 -21.33 29.73
N ALA A 228 -3.72 -22.24 30.38
CA ALA A 228 -3.29 -22.89 31.61
C ALA A 228 -2.23 -24.00 31.40
N GLY A 229 -2.09 -24.49 30.17
CA GLY A 229 -1.27 -25.66 29.83
C GLY A 229 -2.03 -26.97 29.95
N ILE A 230 -1.68 -27.93 29.09
CA ILE A 230 -2.32 -29.24 29.04
C ILE A 230 -1.74 -30.12 30.17
N PRO A 231 -2.56 -30.53 31.18
CA PRO A 231 -2.02 -31.23 32.34
C PRO A 231 -1.62 -32.68 32.04
N ASP A 232 -2.40 -33.35 31.17
CA ASP A 232 -2.26 -34.78 30.88
C ASP A 232 -2.45 -35.05 29.38
N ASN A 233 -1.54 -35.85 28.82
CA ASN A 233 -1.60 -36.34 27.44
C ASN A 233 -2.66 -37.45 27.30
N THR A 234 -3.33 -37.50 26.15
CA THR A 234 -4.33 -38.53 25.81
C THR A 234 -3.71 -39.90 25.51
N GLY A 235 -2.39 -39.95 25.26
CA GLY A 235 -1.65 -41.15 24.87
C GLY A 235 -1.59 -41.36 23.36
N ASN A 236 -2.15 -40.44 22.56
CA ASN A 236 -2.03 -40.39 21.11
C ASN A 236 -0.98 -39.34 20.72
N PRO A 237 0.21 -39.74 20.23
CA PRO A 237 1.31 -38.82 19.93
C PRO A 237 0.95 -37.69 18.97
N ALA A 238 0.07 -37.93 17.99
CA ALA A 238 -0.32 -36.90 17.02
C ALA A 238 -1.25 -35.85 17.66
N THR A 239 -2.28 -36.31 18.38
CA THR A 239 -3.22 -35.43 19.10
C THR A 239 -2.52 -34.66 20.21
N ASP A 240 -1.66 -35.34 20.97
CA ASP A 240 -0.90 -34.74 22.07
C ASP A 240 0.15 -33.76 21.55
N GLY A 241 0.84 -34.09 20.46
CA GLY A 241 1.78 -33.18 19.80
C GLY A 241 1.12 -31.88 19.33
N PHE A 242 -0.01 -31.99 18.62
CA PHE A 242 -0.77 -30.83 18.14
C PHE A 242 -1.28 -29.96 19.29
N ALA A 243 -1.92 -30.58 20.29
CA ALA A 243 -2.47 -29.85 21.41
C ALA A 243 -1.39 -29.14 22.23
N ASN A 244 -0.23 -29.80 22.46
CA ASN A 244 0.91 -29.18 23.13
C ASN A 244 1.52 -28.03 22.32
N ALA A 245 1.56 -28.14 20.99
CA ALA A 245 2.05 -27.07 20.11
C ALA A 245 1.12 -25.84 20.15
N ILE A 246 -0.20 -26.03 20.14
CA ILE A 246 -1.17 -24.93 20.32
C ILE A 246 -1.07 -24.33 21.72
N GLY A 247 -0.93 -25.17 22.75
CA GLY A 247 -0.69 -24.72 24.12
C GLY A 247 0.54 -23.81 24.19
N ALA A 248 1.65 -24.24 23.58
CA ALA A 248 2.88 -23.45 23.51
C ALA A 248 2.69 -22.12 22.74
N ALA A 249 1.92 -22.13 21.66
CA ALA A 249 1.59 -20.95 20.86
C ALA A 249 0.81 -19.90 21.68
N VAL A 250 -0.24 -20.32 22.40
CA VAL A 250 -1.05 -19.46 23.29
C VAL A 250 -0.21 -18.95 24.46
N GLN A 251 0.54 -19.84 25.12
CA GLN A 251 1.37 -19.49 26.26
C GLN A 251 2.51 -18.54 25.88
N SER A 252 3.14 -18.73 24.72
CA SER A 252 4.19 -17.82 24.23
C SER A 252 3.62 -16.44 23.93
N SER A 253 2.43 -16.36 23.33
CA SER A 253 1.72 -15.10 23.08
C SER A 253 1.42 -14.36 24.38
N LEU A 254 0.79 -15.03 25.35
CA LEU A 254 0.49 -14.44 26.66
C LEU A 254 1.76 -14.08 27.44
N GLY A 255 2.82 -14.88 27.32
CA GLY A 255 4.12 -14.65 27.94
C GLY A 255 4.81 -13.40 27.38
N LEU A 256 4.78 -13.18 26.06
CA LEU A 256 5.30 -11.96 25.43
C LEU A 256 4.52 -10.73 25.91
N LEU A 257 3.19 -10.78 25.90
CA LEU A 257 2.32 -9.69 26.34
C LEU A 257 2.57 -9.31 27.81
N ALA A 258 2.74 -10.30 28.68
CA ALA A 258 3.05 -10.06 30.10
C ALA A 258 4.46 -9.50 30.30
N ALA A 259 5.45 -10.04 29.59
CA ALA A 259 6.85 -9.71 29.81
C ALA A 259 7.28 -8.37 29.20
N GLN A 260 6.67 -7.96 28.08
CA GLN A 260 7.11 -6.80 27.29
C GLN A 260 6.03 -5.74 27.08
N ALA A 261 4.73 -6.07 27.17
CA ALA A 261 3.64 -5.09 26.94
C ALA A 261 2.87 -4.70 28.22
N GLY A 262 3.29 -5.18 29.39
CA GLY A 262 2.64 -4.89 30.69
C GLY A 262 1.20 -5.39 30.79
N VAL A 263 0.80 -6.33 29.95
CA VAL A 263 -0.57 -6.85 29.90
C VAL A 263 -0.75 -7.94 30.94
N ASN A 264 -1.80 -7.84 31.76
CA ASN A 264 -2.18 -8.96 32.62
C ASN A 264 -2.75 -10.10 31.75
N PRO A 265 -2.14 -11.30 31.71
CA PRO A 265 -2.67 -12.42 30.93
C PRO A 265 -4.14 -12.71 31.25
N ASP A 266 -4.55 -12.60 32.51
CA ASP A 266 -5.92 -12.93 32.96
C ASP A 266 -7.00 -12.01 32.37
N SER A 267 -6.65 -10.80 31.93
CA SER A 267 -7.61 -9.94 31.22
C SER A 267 -7.76 -10.30 29.74
N VAL A 268 -6.88 -11.11 29.17
CA VAL A 268 -6.92 -11.48 27.74
C VAL A 268 -7.91 -12.61 27.52
N VAL A 269 -8.90 -12.41 26.65
CA VAL A 269 -9.92 -13.41 26.30
C VAL A 269 -9.53 -14.29 25.13
N VAL A 270 -8.76 -13.74 24.18
CA VAL A 270 -8.17 -14.49 23.08
C VAL A 270 -6.96 -13.74 22.53
N THR A 271 -5.97 -14.50 22.04
CA THR A 271 -4.84 -13.99 21.24
C THR A 271 -4.85 -14.67 19.90
N ASN A 272 -4.38 -13.96 18.89
CA ASN A 272 -4.20 -14.49 17.56
C ASN A 272 -2.89 -13.98 16.96
N TYR A 273 -2.13 -14.85 16.29
CA TYR A 273 -0.92 -14.43 15.60
C TYR A 273 -0.73 -15.15 14.27
N PHE A 274 0.04 -14.50 13.41
CA PHE A 274 0.35 -14.99 12.07
C PHE A 274 1.61 -14.31 11.53
N THR A 275 2.29 -15.00 10.62
CA THR A 275 3.34 -14.44 9.78
C THR A 275 2.71 -13.64 8.65
N CYS A 276 3.31 -12.52 8.27
CA CYS A 276 2.94 -11.81 7.04
C CYS A 276 3.65 -12.46 5.84
N GLN A 277 3.14 -12.25 4.63
CA GLN A 277 3.81 -12.66 3.40
C GLN A 277 5.08 -11.85 3.16
N SER A 278 5.98 -12.42 2.37
CA SER A 278 7.02 -11.63 1.70
C SER A 278 6.48 -11.01 0.41
N VAL A 279 6.78 -9.73 0.24
CA VAL A 279 6.38 -8.95 -0.95
C VAL A 279 7.57 -8.60 -1.84
N THR A 280 8.81 -8.76 -1.35
CA THR A 280 10.02 -8.35 -2.09
C THR A 280 10.96 -9.49 -2.45
N ASP A 281 11.07 -10.55 -1.64
CA ASP A 281 12.16 -11.53 -1.81
C ASP A 281 12.13 -12.26 -3.17
N VAL A 282 10.94 -12.71 -3.59
CA VAL A 282 10.73 -13.40 -4.87
C VAL A 282 10.92 -12.45 -6.06
N LEU A 283 10.31 -11.28 -5.98
CA LEU A 283 10.37 -10.27 -7.04
C LEU A 283 11.81 -9.75 -7.23
N ASP A 284 12.48 -9.40 -6.14
CA ASP A 284 13.87 -8.93 -6.17
C ASP A 284 14.81 -10.02 -6.71
N ALA A 285 14.58 -11.30 -6.37
CA ALA A 285 15.35 -12.42 -6.93
C ALA A 285 15.11 -12.60 -8.44
N GLY A 286 13.86 -12.49 -8.90
CA GLY A 286 13.52 -12.53 -10.33
C GLY A 286 14.15 -11.39 -11.13
N VAL A 287 14.08 -10.15 -10.60
CA VAL A 287 14.74 -8.98 -11.21
C VAL A 287 16.26 -9.15 -11.20
N ALA A 288 16.86 -9.64 -10.10
CA ALA A 288 18.30 -9.89 -10.06
C ALA A 288 18.75 -10.96 -11.07
N ALA A 289 17.99 -12.05 -11.21
CA ALA A 289 18.25 -13.11 -12.19
C ALA A 289 18.07 -12.61 -13.64
N THR A 290 17.17 -11.66 -13.86
CA THR A 290 16.98 -10.97 -15.14
C THR A 290 18.18 -10.08 -15.44
N LEU A 291 18.54 -9.17 -14.54
CA LEU A 291 19.66 -8.23 -14.74
C LEU A 291 21.02 -8.93 -14.88
N ALA A 292 21.18 -10.14 -14.32
CA ALA A 292 22.38 -10.95 -14.52
C ALA A 292 22.58 -11.40 -15.99
N GLN A 293 21.56 -11.30 -16.83
CA GLN A 293 21.60 -11.63 -18.26
C GLN A 293 21.77 -10.39 -19.16
N ALA A 294 21.84 -9.19 -18.58
CA ALA A 294 21.93 -7.94 -19.33
C ALA A 294 23.35 -7.68 -19.92
N PRO A 295 23.46 -6.87 -20.99
CA PRO A 295 22.36 -6.32 -21.80
C PRO A 295 21.70 -7.40 -22.66
N ALA A 296 20.42 -7.22 -22.98
CA ALA A 296 19.70 -8.10 -23.90
C ALA A 296 20.17 -7.92 -25.35
N ALA A 297 19.94 -8.94 -26.18
CA ALA A 297 20.09 -8.80 -27.62
C ALA A 297 18.98 -7.91 -28.19
N THR A 298 19.35 -6.99 -29.09
CA THR A 298 18.41 -6.07 -29.74
C THR A 298 18.60 -6.05 -31.25
N THR A 299 17.62 -5.48 -31.96
CA THR A 299 17.70 -5.22 -33.41
C THR A 299 17.67 -3.71 -33.71
N PRO A 300 18.24 -3.29 -34.85
CA PRO A 300 18.03 -1.93 -35.35
C PRO A 300 16.55 -1.67 -35.65
N GLY A 301 16.15 -0.41 -35.53
CA GLY A 301 14.82 0.07 -35.82
C GLY A 301 14.45 -0.11 -37.29
N VAL A 302 13.24 -0.60 -37.52
CA VAL A 302 12.60 -0.64 -38.83
C VAL A 302 11.46 0.37 -38.90
N ALA A 303 11.30 1.00 -40.06
CA ALA A 303 10.19 1.90 -40.30
C ALA A 303 8.86 1.15 -40.28
N ILE A 304 7.84 1.77 -39.71
CA ILE A 304 6.48 1.23 -39.72
C ILE A 304 5.84 1.57 -41.07
N PRO A 305 5.27 0.60 -41.82
CA PRO A 305 4.66 0.80 -43.12
C PRO A 305 3.67 1.96 -43.08
N THR A 306 3.83 2.89 -44.02
CA THR A 306 2.94 4.06 -44.22
C THR A 306 2.97 5.15 -43.13
N VAL A 307 3.75 4.98 -42.05
CA VAL A 307 3.83 5.95 -40.93
C VAL A 307 5.27 6.15 -40.48
N ASP A 308 5.90 7.24 -40.93
CA ASP A 308 7.30 7.58 -40.60
C ASP A 308 7.41 8.40 -39.30
N THR A 309 6.32 9.04 -38.90
CA THR A 309 6.26 9.93 -37.73
C THR A 309 5.06 9.66 -36.84
N VAL A 310 5.12 10.15 -35.59
CA VAL A 310 4.00 10.09 -34.63
C VAL A 310 2.76 10.78 -35.20
N GLY A 311 2.93 11.93 -35.86
CA GLY A 311 1.83 12.64 -36.51
C GLY A 311 1.19 11.86 -37.65
N ASP A 312 1.98 11.12 -38.44
CA ASP A 312 1.44 10.25 -39.49
C ASP A 312 0.62 9.12 -38.88
N PHE A 313 1.12 8.47 -37.83
CA PHE A 313 0.41 7.43 -37.09
C PHE A 313 -0.90 7.95 -36.50
N LEU A 314 -0.86 9.06 -35.76
CA LEU A 314 -2.06 9.64 -35.14
C LEU A 314 -3.09 10.09 -36.19
N THR A 315 -2.64 10.54 -37.36
CA THR A 315 -3.55 10.87 -38.48
C THR A 315 -4.16 9.60 -39.08
N ALA A 316 -3.36 8.53 -39.25
CA ALA A 316 -3.81 7.26 -39.81
C ALA A 316 -4.89 6.58 -38.94
N VAL A 317 -4.76 6.66 -37.61
CA VAL A 317 -5.76 6.15 -36.66
C VAL A 317 -6.91 7.13 -36.40
N GLY A 318 -6.90 8.32 -37.03
CA GLY A 318 -7.94 9.33 -36.90
C GLY A 318 -7.98 10.07 -35.57
N ALA A 319 -6.88 10.04 -34.79
CA ALA A 319 -6.76 10.77 -33.53
C ALA A 319 -6.54 12.27 -33.75
N ILE A 320 -5.90 12.67 -34.85
CA ILE A 320 -5.70 14.07 -35.26
C ILE A 320 -6.04 14.25 -36.75
N ASN A 321 -6.23 15.51 -37.19
CA ASN A 321 -6.55 15.79 -38.59
C ASN A 321 -5.30 15.95 -39.47
N SER A 322 -4.21 16.43 -38.87
CA SER A 322 -2.93 16.64 -39.57
C SER A 322 -1.75 16.51 -38.60
N PRO A 323 -0.58 16.03 -39.05
CA PRO A 323 0.66 16.09 -38.26
C PRO A 323 1.03 17.49 -37.77
N ALA A 324 0.56 18.55 -38.45
CA ALA A 324 0.77 19.94 -38.06
C ALA A 324 -0.07 20.37 -36.83
N ASP A 325 -1.01 19.54 -36.39
CA ASP A 325 -1.80 19.79 -35.17
C ASP A 325 -0.97 19.52 -33.90
N LEU A 326 0.16 18.81 -34.02
CA LEU A 326 1.06 18.50 -32.91
C LEU A 326 2.06 19.64 -32.64
N PRO A 327 2.43 19.88 -31.36
CA PRO A 327 3.45 20.87 -31.03
C PRO A 327 4.86 20.48 -31.52
N TYR A 328 5.09 19.17 -31.71
CA TYR A 328 6.32 18.60 -32.22
C TYR A 328 6.01 17.26 -32.88
N ASN A 329 6.60 16.97 -34.04
CA ASN A 329 6.39 15.70 -34.74
C ASN A 329 7.65 14.82 -34.65
N ALA A 330 7.58 13.78 -33.83
CA ALA A 330 8.67 12.85 -33.57
C ALA A 330 8.75 11.76 -34.65
N ASN A 331 9.95 11.23 -34.89
CA ASN A 331 10.14 10.03 -35.71
C ASN A 331 9.54 8.81 -35.00
N LEU A 332 9.13 7.82 -35.76
CA LEU A 332 8.52 6.58 -35.25
C LEU A 332 9.14 5.36 -35.93
N ALA A 333 9.60 4.40 -35.13
CA ALA A 333 10.14 3.14 -35.61
C ALA A 333 9.91 2.02 -34.59
N GLN A 334 10.08 0.76 -35.02
CA GLN A 334 10.01 -0.41 -34.15
C GLN A 334 11.31 -1.19 -34.19
N GLY A 335 11.84 -1.56 -33.03
CA GLY A 335 12.93 -2.53 -32.86
C GLY A 335 12.43 -3.76 -32.11
N THR A 336 13.34 -4.70 -31.82
CA THR A 336 13.07 -5.83 -30.92
C THR A 336 14.11 -5.95 -29.82
N ILE A 337 13.69 -6.52 -28.69
CA ILE A 337 14.53 -6.88 -27.55
C ILE A 337 14.27 -8.34 -27.15
N THR A 338 15.33 -9.10 -26.88
CA THR A 338 15.22 -10.49 -26.41
C THR A 338 15.12 -10.53 -24.89
N LEU A 339 13.91 -10.80 -24.37
CA LEU A 339 13.61 -10.79 -22.93
C LEU A 339 13.60 -12.21 -22.36
N PRO A 340 14.30 -12.49 -21.24
CA PRO A 340 14.21 -13.78 -20.57
C PRO A 340 12.83 -13.95 -19.92
N THR A 341 12.30 -15.18 -19.94
CA THR A 341 11.00 -15.49 -19.32
C THR A 341 11.11 -16.55 -18.24
N PHE A 342 10.38 -16.34 -17.15
CA PHE A 342 10.07 -17.33 -16.11
C PHE A 342 8.58 -17.72 -16.14
N TYR A 343 7.78 -17.01 -16.93
CA TYR A 343 6.36 -17.25 -17.12
C TYR A 343 6.12 -18.23 -18.29
N PRO A 344 5.28 -19.27 -18.12
CA PRO A 344 5.04 -20.29 -19.13
C PRO A 344 4.05 -19.84 -20.21
N GLY A 345 3.91 -20.67 -21.24
CA GLY A 345 3.00 -20.45 -22.36
C GLY A 345 3.69 -19.89 -23.61
N ASP A 346 3.09 -20.18 -24.76
CA ASP A 346 3.57 -19.75 -26.07
C ASP A 346 2.40 -19.70 -27.09
N SER A 347 2.70 -19.27 -28.30
CA SER A 347 1.73 -19.17 -29.41
C SER A 347 1.66 -20.45 -30.27
N SER A 348 1.95 -21.63 -29.71
CA SER A 348 1.91 -22.90 -30.46
C SER A 348 0.49 -23.45 -30.70
N GLY A 349 -0.53 -22.78 -30.16
CA GLY A 349 -1.95 -23.14 -30.25
C GLY A 349 -2.56 -23.41 -28.87
N PRO A 350 -3.72 -24.10 -28.80
CA PRO A 350 -4.50 -24.24 -27.58
C PRO A 350 -3.72 -24.71 -26.34
N ALA A 351 -2.77 -25.64 -26.50
CA ALA A 351 -1.94 -26.09 -25.38
C ALA A 351 -1.01 -25.00 -24.82
N GLY A 352 -0.30 -24.27 -25.69
CA GLY A 352 0.55 -23.15 -25.28
C GLY A 352 -0.27 -21.99 -24.70
N TRP A 353 -1.48 -21.79 -25.20
CA TRP A 353 -2.43 -20.80 -24.70
C TRP A 353 -2.97 -21.15 -23.31
N GLU A 354 -3.36 -22.41 -23.08
CA GLU A 354 -3.79 -22.86 -21.76
C GLU A 354 -2.66 -22.75 -20.73
N ASP A 355 -1.43 -23.10 -21.11
CA ASP A 355 -0.23 -22.89 -20.28
C ASP A 355 -0.03 -21.40 -19.97
N ALA A 356 -0.29 -20.50 -20.92
CA ALA A 356 -0.21 -19.05 -20.73
C ALA A 356 -1.30 -18.52 -19.77
N VAL A 357 -2.53 -19.04 -19.85
CA VAL A 357 -3.65 -18.58 -19.01
C VAL A 357 -3.57 -19.14 -17.58
N THR A 358 -3.19 -20.41 -17.43
CA THR A 358 -3.23 -21.12 -16.12
C THR A 358 -1.87 -21.25 -15.44
N GLY A 359 -0.78 -20.99 -16.15
CA GLY A 359 0.57 -21.16 -15.65
C GLY A 359 1.10 -19.99 -14.81
N TYR A 360 2.15 -20.27 -14.04
CA TYR A 360 2.73 -19.36 -13.06
C TYR A 360 4.23 -19.64 -12.89
N TRP A 361 4.94 -18.75 -12.19
CA TRP A 361 6.35 -18.98 -11.86
C TRP A 361 6.51 -20.17 -10.91
N THR A 362 7.53 -21.00 -11.13
CA THR A 362 7.79 -22.18 -10.29
C THR A 362 9.21 -22.17 -9.73
N ASP A 363 9.44 -22.80 -8.57
CA ASP A 363 10.78 -22.91 -7.94
C ASP A 363 11.39 -24.34 -8.05
N GLY A 364 10.72 -25.25 -8.76
CA GLY A 364 11.12 -26.65 -8.93
C GLY A 364 10.71 -27.58 -7.77
N ASN A 365 10.16 -27.05 -6.67
CA ASN A 365 9.55 -27.85 -5.60
C ASN A 365 8.06 -28.11 -5.89
N GLN A 366 7.36 -28.75 -4.96
CA GLN A 366 5.93 -29.09 -5.06
C GLN A 366 5.16 -28.37 -3.96
N VAL A 367 3.92 -27.94 -4.22
CA VAL A 367 3.08 -27.28 -3.21
C VAL A 367 2.84 -28.22 -2.01
N TYR A 368 2.99 -27.70 -0.79
CA TYR A 368 2.89 -28.46 0.46
C TYR A 368 1.49 -29.02 0.78
N GLN A 369 0.49 -28.81 -0.08
CA GLN A 369 -0.90 -29.18 0.17
C GLN A 369 -1.26 -30.65 -0.13
N SER A 370 -0.36 -31.45 -0.72
CA SER A 370 -0.63 -32.90 -0.94
C SER A 370 0.34 -33.80 -0.18
N ALA A 371 -0.20 -34.57 0.77
CA ALA A 371 0.50 -35.67 1.44
C ALA A 371 0.67 -36.92 0.54
N THR A 372 0.09 -36.93 -0.67
CA THR A 372 0.17 -38.05 -1.62
C THR A 372 0.94 -37.62 -2.86
N PRO A 373 2.16 -38.13 -3.09
CA PRO A 373 2.88 -37.86 -4.32
C PRO A 373 2.21 -38.50 -5.54
N PRO A 374 2.24 -37.82 -6.71
CA PRO A 374 2.70 -36.43 -6.90
C PRO A 374 1.67 -35.42 -6.38
N ALA A 375 2.13 -34.27 -5.86
CA ALA A 375 1.24 -33.14 -5.61
C ALA A 375 0.63 -32.66 -6.93
N ALA A 376 -0.59 -32.11 -6.88
CA ALA A 376 -1.31 -31.70 -8.08
C ALA A 376 -0.62 -30.53 -8.81
N ASN A 377 0.08 -29.66 -8.06
CA ASN A 377 0.65 -28.40 -8.56
C ASN A 377 2.12 -28.22 -8.14
N PRO A 378 3.01 -27.77 -9.04
CA PRO A 378 4.35 -27.26 -8.71
C PRO A 378 4.31 -26.08 -7.72
N ALA A 379 5.33 -25.93 -6.87
CA ALA A 379 5.38 -24.81 -5.93
C ALA A 379 5.68 -23.48 -6.62
N PHE A 380 5.01 -22.42 -6.17
CA PHE A 380 5.35 -21.04 -6.46
C PHE A 380 6.57 -20.61 -5.61
N PRO A 381 7.49 -19.79 -6.13
CA PRO A 381 8.61 -19.27 -5.33
C PRO A 381 8.14 -18.51 -4.09
N THR A 382 8.86 -18.67 -2.99
CA THR A 382 8.56 -18.00 -1.70
C THR A 382 9.82 -17.37 -1.14
N ARG A 383 9.75 -16.61 -0.05
CA ARG A 383 10.98 -16.16 0.63
C ARG A 383 11.92 -17.32 0.97
N TYR A 384 11.42 -18.51 1.29
CA TYR A 384 12.26 -19.64 1.65
C TYR A 384 13.01 -20.26 0.46
N SER A 385 12.50 -20.04 -0.75
CA SER A 385 13.06 -20.51 -2.02
C SER A 385 12.67 -19.50 -3.12
N PRO A 386 13.39 -18.36 -3.22
CA PRO A 386 12.91 -17.22 -4.01
C PRO A 386 13.24 -17.30 -5.50
N ASN A 387 14.02 -18.29 -5.93
CA ASN A 387 14.51 -18.37 -7.30
C ASN A 387 13.49 -19.05 -8.21
N ALA A 388 12.97 -18.32 -9.20
CA ALA A 388 12.12 -18.88 -10.24
C ALA A 388 12.91 -19.67 -11.30
N VAL A 389 12.27 -20.68 -11.88
CA VAL A 389 12.82 -21.47 -12.99
C VAL A 389 12.74 -20.67 -14.29
N SER A 390 13.88 -20.49 -14.96
CA SER A 390 13.93 -19.85 -16.28
C SER A 390 13.42 -20.80 -17.37
N LEU A 391 12.59 -20.27 -18.26
CA LEU A 391 11.91 -21.01 -19.34
C LEU A 391 12.40 -20.63 -20.74
N GLY A 392 13.37 -19.72 -20.86
CA GLY A 392 13.93 -19.27 -22.13
C GLY A 392 13.80 -17.77 -22.32
N SER A 393 13.49 -17.33 -23.54
CA SER A 393 13.37 -15.92 -23.90
C SER A 393 12.40 -15.68 -25.06
N HIS A 394 11.82 -14.48 -25.14
CA HIS A 394 11.01 -14.02 -26.27
C HIS A 394 11.66 -12.81 -26.94
N GLU A 395 11.57 -12.73 -28.27
CA GLU A 395 11.97 -11.54 -29.02
C GLU A 395 10.77 -10.60 -29.16
N VAL A 396 10.73 -9.56 -28.34
CA VAL A 396 9.55 -8.71 -28.14
C VAL A 396 9.67 -7.39 -28.90
N PRO A 397 8.60 -6.91 -29.56
CA PRO A 397 8.58 -5.62 -30.24
C PRO A 397 8.65 -4.45 -29.25
N VAL A 398 9.45 -3.45 -29.60
CA VAL A 398 9.60 -2.20 -28.84
C VAL A 398 9.38 -1.04 -29.79
N LEU A 399 8.39 -0.21 -29.47
CA LEU A 399 8.10 1.02 -30.17
C LEU A 399 9.03 2.12 -29.66
N VAL A 400 9.70 2.81 -30.59
CA VAL A 400 10.66 3.86 -30.27
C VAL A 400 10.30 5.13 -31.04
N MET A 401 10.26 6.24 -30.31
CA MET A 401 10.03 7.57 -30.86
C MET A 401 11.18 8.49 -30.48
N THR A 402 11.77 9.13 -31.48
CA THR A 402 12.96 9.98 -31.29
C THR A 402 12.73 11.41 -31.78
N PRO A 403 13.45 12.39 -31.20
CA PRO A 403 13.52 13.73 -31.76
C PRO A 403 13.92 13.71 -33.25
N SER A 404 13.20 14.46 -34.09
CA SER A 404 13.52 14.63 -35.51
C SER A 404 14.69 15.59 -35.71
N HIS A 405 15.69 15.20 -36.51
CA HIS A 405 16.86 16.03 -36.88
C HIS A 405 16.51 17.25 -37.77
N PHE A 406 15.23 17.53 -38.03
CA PHE A 406 14.77 18.33 -39.19
C PHE A 406 13.99 19.61 -38.86
N ILE A 407 14.22 20.24 -37.71
CA ILE A 407 13.77 21.63 -37.49
C ILE A 407 14.97 22.56 -37.39
N ASP A 408 15.05 23.43 -38.40
CA ASP A 408 15.98 24.55 -38.60
C ASP A 408 15.72 25.71 -37.60
N VAL A 409 15.63 25.37 -36.32
CA VAL A 409 15.89 26.31 -35.22
C VAL A 409 17.29 25.98 -34.71
N ASN A 410 18.14 26.98 -34.58
CA ASN A 410 19.40 26.90 -33.83
C ASN A 410 19.11 26.54 -32.36
N LEU A 411 18.75 25.29 -32.08
CA LEU A 411 18.90 24.65 -30.79
C LEU A 411 20.20 23.87 -30.88
N ASP A 412 21.32 24.57 -30.70
CA ASP A 412 22.61 23.94 -30.46
C ASP A 412 22.45 22.95 -29.29
N GLY A 413 22.44 21.64 -29.54
CA GLY A 413 22.59 20.62 -28.48
C GLY A 413 21.61 19.45 -28.38
N ILE A 414 20.61 19.27 -29.25
CA ILE A 414 19.76 18.06 -29.26
C ILE A 414 20.27 17.09 -30.34
N ASN A 415 21.34 16.37 -30.03
CA ASN A 415 21.81 15.21 -30.80
C ASN A 415 21.77 13.98 -29.91
N ASP A 416 21.68 12.81 -30.53
CA ASP A 416 21.93 11.53 -29.89
C ASP A 416 23.32 11.50 -29.19
N PRO A 417 23.47 10.76 -28.08
CA PRO A 417 22.44 9.94 -27.42
C PRO A 417 21.42 10.77 -26.61
N TRP A 418 20.15 10.35 -26.61
CA TRP A 418 19.03 11.00 -25.90
C TRP A 418 18.78 10.40 -24.51
N PRO A 419 18.34 11.21 -23.51
CA PRO A 419 17.63 10.68 -22.35
C PRO A 419 16.32 10.01 -22.80
N VAL A 420 15.87 9.00 -22.05
CA VAL A 420 14.75 8.14 -22.46
C VAL A 420 13.63 8.16 -21.44
N VAL A 421 12.40 8.20 -21.92
CA VAL A 421 11.20 7.89 -21.14
C VAL A 421 10.67 6.53 -21.55
N ILE A 422 10.66 5.58 -20.62
CA ILE A 422 9.93 4.32 -20.77
C ILE A 422 8.47 4.57 -20.44
N PHE A 423 7.57 4.21 -21.36
CA PHE A 423 6.13 4.24 -21.12
C PHE A 423 5.55 2.83 -20.98
N GLN A 424 4.69 2.65 -19.98
CA GLN A 424 3.84 1.47 -19.85
C GLN A 424 2.36 1.85 -19.96
N HIS A 425 1.66 1.15 -20.86
CA HIS A 425 0.27 1.40 -21.20
C HIS A 425 -0.72 0.82 -20.17
N GLY A 426 -1.97 1.30 -20.23
CA GLY A 426 -3.08 0.80 -19.42
C GLY A 426 -3.66 -0.52 -19.90
N ILE A 427 -4.42 -1.19 -19.04
CA ILE A 427 -5.21 -2.40 -19.33
C ILE A 427 -6.11 -2.18 -20.56
N THR A 428 -6.31 -3.21 -21.39
CA THR A 428 -7.02 -3.16 -22.69
C THR A 428 -6.34 -2.34 -23.81
N ARG A 429 -5.19 -1.73 -23.53
CA ARG A 429 -4.44 -0.91 -24.49
C ARG A 429 -3.18 -1.60 -25.00
N SER A 430 -2.32 -0.85 -25.69
CA SER A 430 -1.04 -1.34 -26.22
C SER A 430 0.04 -0.25 -26.19
N ARG A 431 1.27 -0.65 -26.51
CA ARG A 431 2.48 0.17 -26.62
C ARG A 431 2.31 1.42 -27.47
N PHE A 432 1.40 1.39 -28.45
CA PHE A 432 1.08 2.52 -29.31
C PHE A 432 0.44 3.71 -28.58
N ASP A 433 -0.11 3.52 -27.38
CA ASP A 433 -0.63 4.62 -26.56
C ASP A 433 0.46 5.64 -26.19
N ALA A 434 1.73 5.24 -26.23
CA ALA A 434 2.86 6.15 -26.02
C ALA A 434 2.85 7.35 -26.99
N THR A 435 2.30 7.18 -28.19
CA THR A 435 2.23 8.23 -29.22
C THR A 435 1.40 9.44 -28.78
N ALA A 436 0.47 9.28 -27.84
CA ALA A 436 -0.46 10.34 -27.42
C ALA A 436 0.21 11.53 -26.70
N PHE A 437 1.37 11.33 -26.07
CA PHE A 437 2.08 12.36 -25.29
C PHE A 437 3.56 12.51 -25.69
N THR A 438 4.02 11.72 -26.67
CA THR A 438 5.39 11.74 -27.19
C THR A 438 5.82 13.12 -27.68
N SER A 439 4.91 13.87 -28.31
CA SER A 439 5.20 15.20 -28.87
C SER A 439 5.81 16.15 -27.83
N PHE A 440 5.31 16.14 -26.59
CA PHE A 440 5.84 17.00 -25.53
C PHE A 440 7.25 16.57 -25.11
N LEU A 441 7.47 15.27 -24.93
CA LEU A 441 8.75 14.70 -24.49
C LEU A 441 9.85 14.85 -25.54
N CYS A 442 9.59 14.48 -26.79
CA CYS A 442 10.56 14.62 -27.88
C CYS A 442 10.85 16.10 -28.20
N GLY A 443 9.86 16.98 -28.05
CA GLY A 443 10.07 18.43 -28.13
C GLY A 443 11.02 18.99 -27.06
N GLN A 444 11.27 18.25 -25.97
CA GLN A 444 12.26 18.57 -24.93
C GLN A 444 13.56 17.76 -25.05
N GLY A 445 13.72 16.98 -26.12
CA GLY A 445 14.92 16.18 -26.37
C GLY A 445 14.96 14.82 -25.68
N PHE A 446 13.82 14.30 -25.22
CA PHE A 446 13.69 12.92 -24.74
C PHE A 446 13.29 11.98 -25.88
N ALA A 447 13.90 10.81 -25.97
CA ALA A 447 13.32 9.68 -26.69
C ALA A 447 12.22 9.03 -25.83
N VAL A 448 11.23 8.43 -26.46
CA VAL A 448 10.16 7.68 -25.79
C VAL A 448 10.17 6.25 -26.29
N VAL A 449 10.18 5.30 -25.35
CA VAL A 449 10.23 3.86 -25.64
C VAL A 449 9.06 3.17 -24.95
N SER A 450 8.42 2.24 -25.65
CA SER A 450 7.22 1.57 -25.16
C SER A 450 7.18 0.12 -25.65
N MET A 451 6.77 -0.79 -24.77
CA MET A 451 6.56 -2.20 -25.09
C MET A 451 5.28 -2.71 -24.43
N ASP A 452 4.74 -3.80 -24.98
CA ASP A 452 3.56 -4.43 -24.42
C ASP A 452 3.90 -5.29 -23.20
N ALA A 453 3.03 -5.28 -22.19
CA ALA A 453 3.14 -6.21 -21.08
C ALA A 453 2.82 -7.65 -21.55
N PRO A 454 3.33 -8.71 -20.88
CA PRO A 454 3.02 -10.09 -21.24
C PRO A 454 1.51 -10.38 -21.16
N LEU A 455 0.97 -11.18 -22.09
CA LEU A 455 -0.48 -11.47 -22.26
C LEU A 455 -1.35 -10.24 -22.53
N HIS A 456 -0.72 -9.15 -22.93
CA HIS A 456 -1.35 -7.85 -23.07
C HIS A 456 -0.76 -7.18 -24.32
N GLY A 457 -1.44 -6.18 -24.87
CA GLY A 457 -0.92 -5.42 -26.01
C GLY A 457 -1.72 -5.54 -27.30
N THR A 458 -1.04 -5.38 -28.43
CA THR A 458 -1.69 -5.31 -29.74
C THR A 458 -2.00 -6.70 -30.33
N THR A 459 -2.94 -6.75 -31.27
CA THR A 459 -3.43 -7.99 -31.91
C THR A 459 -3.56 -7.80 -33.43
N GLU A 460 -3.94 -8.86 -34.15
CA GLU A 460 -4.06 -8.89 -35.61
C GLU A 460 -4.98 -7.81 -36.21
N GLY A 461 -5.89 -7.25 -35.42
CA GLY A 461 -6.77 -6.16 -35.85
C GLY A 461 -6.05 -4.82 -36.08
N ASN A 462 -4.84 -4.66 -35.54
CA ASN A 462 -4.00 -3.48 -35.75
C ASN A 462 -3.10 -3.71 -36.97
N PRO A 463 -3.11 -2.85 -38.01
CA PRO A 463 -2.24 -3.02 -39.18
C PRO A 463 -0.74 -2.97 -38.86
N TYR A 464 -0.34 -2.49 -37.68
CA TYR A 464 1.06 -2.29 -37.27
C TYR A 464 1.57 -3.35 -36.28
N TRP A 465 0.91 -4.49 -36.16
CA TRP A 465 1.32 -5.60 -35.30
C TRP A 465 2.52 -6.41 -35.85
N ALA A 466 3.25 -7.10 -34.98
CA ALA A 466 4.51 -7.79 -35.28
C ALA A 466 4.36 -9.26 -35.71
N GLY A 467 3.28 -9.93 -35.34
CA GLY A 467 3.14 -11.38 -35.55
C GLY A 467 2.98 -12.13 -34.23
N HIS A 468 2.43 -13.34 -34.27
CA HIS A 468 2.50 -14.28 -33.15
C HIS A 468 2.67 -15.70 -33.72
N GLY A 469 3.57 -16.48 -33.11
CA GLY A 469 3.86 -17.84 -33.56
C GLY A 469 4.13 -17.97 -35.07
N PRO A 470 3.38 -18.81 -35.79
CA PRO A 470 3.54 -18.98 -37.24
C PRO A 470 2.87 -17.88 -38.08
N ILE A 471 2.08 -16.99 -37.47
CA ILE A 471 1.35 -15.93 -38.17
C ILE A 471 2.21 -14.69 -38.18
N ALA A 472 2.79 -14.38 -39.35
CA ALA A 472 3.61 -13.19 -39.53
C ALA A 472 2.73 -11.93 -39.52
N GLY A 473 3.15 -10.93 -38.76
CA GLY A 473 2.60 -9.58 -38.82
C GLY A 473 3.31 -8.73 -39.88
N GLU A 474 3.02 -7.43 -39.84
CA GLU A 474 3.66 -6.45 -40.73
C GLU A 474 4.97 -5.89 -40.13
N GLN A 475 5.24 -6.15 -38.84
CA GLN A 475 6.44 -5.69 -38.13
C GLN A 475 7.36 -6.83 -37.67
N ILE A 476 8.50 -6.47 -37.05
CA ILE A 476 9.46 -7.41 -36.46
C ILE A 476 9.14 -7.71 -35.00
N GLY A 477 9.44 -8.94 -34.55
CA GLY A 477 9.21 -9.42 -33.18
C GLY A 477 8.00 -10.33 -33.05
N GLU A 478 7.73 -10.77 -31.83
CA GLU A 478 6.57 -11.59 -31.45
C GLU A 478 5.66 -10.84 -30.48
N GLU A 479 4.38 -10.73 -30.81
CA GLU A 479 3.36 -10.16 -29.95
C GLU A 479 3.15 -11.04 -28.71
N ARG A 480 3.26 -10.39 -27.55
CA ARG A 480 3.13 -11.05 -26.25
C ARG A 480 1.69 -11.33 -25.84
N THR A 481 0.72 -11.00 -26.70
CA THR A 481 -0.67 -11.49 -26.62
C THR A 481 -0.80 -12.97 -27.00
N LEU A 482 0.23 -13.54 -27.65
CA LEU A 482 0.32 -14.96 -28.07
C LEU A 482 -0.80 -15.45 -29.00
N GLY A 483 -1.68 -14.54 -29.44
CA GLY A 483 -2.86 -14.87 -30.25
C GLY A 483 -3.80 -15.86 -29.57
N ILE A 484 -3.93 -15.79 -28.25
CA ILE A 484 -4.83 -16.67 -27.47
C ILE A 484 -6.24 -16.55 -28.06
N ASP A 485 -6.90 -17.71 -28.23
CA ASP A 485 -8.27 -17.87 -28.73
C ASP A 485 -8.88 -19.15 -28.09
N LEU A 486 -9.28 -19.02 -26.83
CA LEU A 486 -9.84 -20.09 -25.99
C LEU A 486 -11.36 -19.95 -25.81
N LEU A 487 -11.91 -18.76 -26.01
CA LEU A 487 -13.30 -18.39 -25.79
C LEU A 487 -13.87 -17.71 -27.04
N ASP A 488 -15.18 -17.80 -27.22
CA ASP A 488 -15.91 -17.01 -28.21
C ASP A 488 -16.11 -15.58 -27.68
N ASN A 489 -15.71 -14.58 -28.48
CA ASN A 489 -15.65 -13.18 -28.03
C ASN A 489 -17.05 -12.55 -27.81
N ASP A 490 -18.10 -13.16 -28.34
CA ASP A 490 -19.49 -12.71 -28.17
C ASP A 490 -20.18 -13.38 -26.96
N THR A 491 -19.86 -14.64 -26.68
CA THR A 491 -20.54 -15.45 -25.66
C THR A 491 -19.74 -15.67 -24.37
N GLY A 492 -18.42 -15.47 -24.40
CA GLY A 492 -17.51 -15.73 -23.29
C GLY A 492 -17.39 -17.21 -22.93
N LEU A 493 -17.76 -18.10 -23.84
CA LEU A 493 -17.73 -19.56 -23.66
C LEU A 493 -16.91 -20.21 -24.77
N PRO A 494 -16.29 -21.37 -24.53
CA PRO A 494 -15.62 -22.12 -25.58
C PRO A 494 -16.61 -22.54 -26.69
N THR A 495 -16.20 -22.46 -27.96
CA THR A 495 -16.98 -23.01 -29.09
C THR A 495 -16.86 -24.54 -29.17
N GLY A 496 -15.83 -25.09 -28.55
CA GLY A 496 -15.58 -26.52 -28.44
C GLY A 496 -14.37 -26.84 -27.57
N PHE A 497 -13.96 -28.10 -27.61
CA PHE A 497 -12.74 -28.58 -26.95
C PHE A 497 -11.93 -29.41 -27.94
N ASP A 498 -10.60 -29.35 -27.82
CA ASP A 498 -9.69 -30.14 -28.64
C ASP A 498 -9.65 -31.62 -28.21
N GLY A 499 -8.76 -32.41 -28.83
CA GLY A 499 -8.61 -33.84 -28.51
C GLY A 499 -8.07 -34.14 -27.10
N ASN A 500 -7.53 -33.14 -26.41
CA ASN A 500 -7.00 -33.22 -25.05
C ASN A 500 -7.94 -32.59 -24.02
N GLY A 501 -9.06 -31.99 -24.46
CA GLY A 501 -10.04 -31.34 -23.58
C GLY A 501 -9.76 -29.86 -23.32
N ILE A 502 -8.91 -29.22 -24.13
CA ILE A 502 -8.57 -27.80 -24.02
C ILE A 502 -9.62 -26.95 -24.75
N PRO A 503 -10.12 -25.84 -24.17
CA PRO A 503 -11.04 -24.92 -24.84
C PRO A 503 -10.54 -24.45 -26.22
N ILE A 504 -11.49 -24.24 -27.14
CA ILE A 504 -11.25 -23.62 -28.45
C ILE A 504 -12.22 -22.45 -28.59
N GLY A 505 -11.71 -21.28 -28.99
CA GLY A 505 -12.51 -20.09 -29.24
C GLY A 505 -13.10 -20.02 -30.66
N ASP A 506 -13.38 -18.82 -31.15
CA ASP A 506 -14.16 -18.56 -32.38
C ASP A 506 -13.29 -18.22 -33.61
N GLY A 507 -11.96 -18.25 -33.47
CA GLY A 507 -11.02 -17.83 -34.49
C GLY A 507 -10.66 -16.36 -34.44
N ILE A 508 -11.14 -15.61 -33.44
CA ILE A 508 -10.80 -14.22 -33.17
C ILE A 508 -10.06 -14.17 -31.82
N PRO A 509 -8.79 -13.74 -31.81
CA PRO A 509 -8.05 -13.66 -30.55
C PRO A 509 -8.75 -12.81 -29.48
N GLU A 510 -8.61 -13.19 -28.21
CA GLU A 510 -9.21 -12.40 -27.12
C GLU A 510 -8.63 -10.98 -27.04
N ALA A 511 -9.43 -10.10 -26.43
CA ALA A 511 -9.05 -8.71 -26.26
C ALA A 511 -7.79 -8.55 -25.40
N SER A 512 -7.05 -7.48 -25.69
CA SER A 512 -5.85 -7.08 -24.95
C SER A 512 -6.07 -7.12 -23.43
N GLY A 513 -5.29 -7.95 -22.73
CA GLY A 513 -5.21 -7.96 -21.27
C GLY A 513 -6.33 -8.74 -20.59
N GLU A 514 -7.11 -9.51 -21.35
CA GLU A 514 -8.17 -10.38 -20.82
C GLU A 514 -7.64 -11.34 -19.75
N TYR A 515 -6.43 -11.87 -19.95
CA TYR A 515 -5.77 -12.81 -19.03
C TYR A 515 -4.68 -12.17 -18.15
N PHE A 516 -4.58 -10.83 -18.11
CA PHE A 516 -3.63 -10.15 -17.22
C PHE A 516 -4.17 -10.02 -15.79
N LEU A 517 -5.42 -9.58 -15.67
CA LEU A 517 -6.21 -9.60 -14.42
C LEU A 517 -7.12 -10.83 -14.42
N ASN A 518 -6.50 -12.00 -14.36
CA ASN A 518 -7.13 -13.30 -14.54
C ASN A 518 -7.81 -13.78 -13.25
N PHE A 519 -9.09 -13.46 -13.05
CA PHE A 519 -9.88 -14.00 -11.94
C PHE A 519 -9.98 -15.54 -11.97
N PRO A 520 -10.09 -16.20 -13.15
CA PRO A 520 -9.96 -17.65 -13.24
C PRO A 520 -8.61 -18.24 -12.82
N SER A 521 -7.51 -17.46 -12.74
CA SER A 521 -6.27 -17.90 -12.09
C SER A 521 -5.48 -16.71 -11.51
N LEU A 522 -5.67 -16.52 -10.20
CA LEU A 522 -5.07 -15.40 -9.47
C LEU A 522 -3.55 -15.50 -9.40
N ILE A 523 -3.01 -16.72 -9.33
CA ILE A 523 -1.56 -16.94 -9.27
C ILE A 523 -0.88 -16.68 -10.62
N SER A 524 -1.57 -16.94 -11.73
CA SER A 524 -1.15 -16.51 -13.07
C SER A 524 -1.07 -14.98 -13.14
N SER A 525 -2.10 -14.29 -12.64
CA SER A 525 -2.13 -12.81 -12.58
C SER A 525 -0.94 -12.23 -11.82
N ARG A 526 -0.59 -12.82 -10.67
CA ARG A 526 0.60 -12.44 -9.90
C ARG A 526 1.89 -12.65 -10.71
N SER A 527 2.01 -13.80 -11.37
CA SER A 527 3.22 -14.19 -12.09
C SER A 527 3.46 -13.41 -13.38
N VAL A 528 2.41 -13.15 -14.16
CA VAL A 528 2.50 -12.37 -15.41
C VAL A 528 2.88 -10.92 -15.12
N TRP A 529 2.40 -10.37 -13.99
CA TRP A 529 2.79 -9.05 -13.50
C TRP A 529 4.25 -9.00 -13.06
N MET A 530 4.74 -10.01 -12.33
CA MET A 530 6.17 -10.14 -11.99
C MET A 530 7.03 -10.25 -13.24
N GLN A 531 6.56 -10.95 -14.28
CA GLN A 531 7.25 -11.00 -15.57
C GLN A 531 7.29 -9.63 -16.25
N ALA A 532 6.20 -8.86 -16.25
CA ALA A 532 6.18 -7.49 -16.78
C ALA A 532 7.24 -6.58 -16.10
N VAL A 533 7.43 -6.74 -14.79
CA VAL A 533 8.47 -6.02 -14.03
C VAL A 533 9.88 -6.44 -14.46
N CYS A 534 10.12 -7.74 -14.68
CA CYS A 534 11.41 -8.23 -15.18
C CYS A 534 11.69 -7.72 -16.59
N ASP A 535 10.69 -7.73 -17.46
CA ASP A 535 10.76 -7.22 -18.83
C ASP A 535 11.19 -5.73 -18.82
N LEU A 536 10.57 -4.91 -17.97
CA LEU A 536 10.92 -3.48 -17.81
C LEU A 536 12.32 -3.27 -17.25
N ALA A 537 12.77 -4.12 -16.31
CA ALA A 537 14.12 -4.07 -15.76
C ALA A 537 15.18 -4.39 -16.82
N MET A 538 14.94 -5.40 -17.65
CA MET A 538 15.84 -5.73 -18.75
C MET A 538 15.89 -4.62 -19.82
N LEU A 539 14.74 -4.04 -20.17
CA LEU A 539 14.68 -2.89 -21.07
C LEU A 539 15.53 -1.73 -20.54
N THR A 540 15.36 -1.39 -19.27
CA THR A 540 16.10 -0.30 -18.61
C THR A 540 17.61 -0.51 -18.68
N GLU A 541 18.10 -1.74 -18.42
CA GLU A 541 19.54 -2.03 -18.45
C GLU A 541 20.11 -2.08 -19.88
N THR A 542 19.27 -2.37 -20.87
CA THR A 542 19.70 -2.56 -22.26
C THR A 542 19.75 -1.24 -23.03
N LEU A 543 18.84 -0.30 -22.74
CA LEU A 543 18.72 0.99 -23.45
C LEU A 543 20.06 1.71 -23.66
N PRO A 544 20.93 1.91 -22.64
CA PRO A 544 22.17 2.67 -22.81
C PRO A 544 23.19 2.05 -23.77
N THR A 545 22.95 0.82 -24.22
CA THR A 545 23.81 0.06 -25.13
C THR A 545 23.17 -0.24 -26.48
N TRP A 546 21.92 0.18 -26.68
CA TRP A 546 21.17 -0.14 -27.90
C TRP A 546 21.63 0.75 -29.05
N ASP A 547 22.15 0.10 -30.09
CA ASP A 547 22.39 0.63 -31.45
C ASP A 547 21.10 0.46 -32.30
N PHE A 548 20.26 1.49 -32.28
CA PHE A 548 18.94 1.50 -32.86
C PHE A 548 18.94 1.96 -34.32
N ASP A 549 19.84 2.83 -34.75
CA ASP A 549 19.93 3.26 -36.15
C ASP A 549 20.80 2.31 -37.03
N GLY A 550 21.57 1.43 -36.39
CA GLY A 550 22.39 0.41 -37.04
C GLY A 550 23.65 0.97 -37.70
N ASP A 551 24.10 2.16 -37.29
CA ASP A 551 25.28 2.80 -37.83
C ASP A 551 26.59 2.18 -37.28
N PRO A 552 27.68 2.17 -38.08
CA PRO A 552 28.93 1.60 -37.62
C PRO A 552 29.59 2.54 -36.60
N ALA A 553 29.72 2.10 -35.35
CA ALA A 553 30.46 2.80 -34.31
C ALA A 553 31.83 3.33 -34.82
N THR A 554 31.96 4.66 -34.88
CA THR A 554 33.22 5.34 -35.21
C THR A 554 33.95 5.69 -33.92
N GLY A 555 35.29 5.70 -33.88
CA GLY A 555 36.09 5.80 -32.63
C GLY A 555 35.87 7.01 -31.70
N THR A 556 34.85 7.84 -31.94
CA THR A 556 34.36 8.96 -31.11
C THR A 556 32.87 8.89 -30.76
N VAL A 557 32.07 7.95 -31.31
CA VAL A 557 30.63 7.75 -31.03
C VAL A 557 30.42 6.28 -30.67
N THR A 558 29.67 6.01 -29.60
CA THR A 558 29.45 4.65 -29.06
C THR A 558 28.56 3.79 -29.95
N GLY A 559 27.90 4.36 -30.96
CA GLY A 559 26.88 3.71 -31.79
C GLY A 559 25.60 3.39 -31.01
N ALA A 560 25.35 4.06 -29.88
CA ALA A 560 24.15 3.85 -29.07
C ALA A 560 23.40 5.18 -28.94
N GLU A 561 22.08 5.16 -29.12
CA GLU A 561 21.22 6.34 -29.25
C GLU A 561 20.63 6.80 -27.92
N PHE A 562 20.78 6.00 -26.86
CA PHE A 562 20.17 6.28 -25.57
C PHE A 562 21.23 6.45 -24.48
N THR A 563 20.99 7.39 -23.58
CA THR A 563 21.82 7.61 -22.39
C THR A 563 21.36 6.72 -21.22
N ASP A 564 22.09 6.78 -20.12
CA ASP A 564 21.70 6.21 -18.83
C ASP A 564 20.70 7.09 -18.04
N GLU A 565 20.28 8.23 -18.59
CA GLU A 565 19.22 9.09 -18.04
C GLU A 565 17.85 8.54 -18.47
N ILE A 566 17.31 7.61 -17.68
CA ILE A 566 16.05 6.92 -17.95
C ILE A 566 14.97 7.39 -16.99
N HIS A 567 13.79 7.71 -17.51
CA HIS A 567 12.58 8.08 -16.78
C HIS A 567 11.46 7.09 -17.05
N TYR A 568 10.45 7.06 -16.19
CA TYR A 568 9.31 6.16 -16.32
C TYR A 568 7.99 6.93 -16.33
N ILE A 569 7.06 6.57 -17.22
CA ILE A 569 5.67 7.05 -17.18
C ILE A 569 4.75 5.84 -17.29
N GLY A 570 3.90 5.63 -16.29
CA GLY A 570 2.90 4.56 -16.29
C GLY A 570 1.49 5.13 -16.18
N MET A 571 0.58 4.70 -17.05
CA MET A 571 -0.84 5.08 -16.99
C MET A 571 -1.69 3.88 -16.58
N SER A 572 -2.61 4.08 -15.63
CA SER A 572 -3.54 3.02 -15.19
C SER A 572 -2.75 1.76 -14.80
N LEU A 573 -3.06 0.57 -15.34
CA LEU A 573 -2.27 -0.66 -15.16
C LEU A 573 -0.76 -0.44 -15.31
N GLY A 574 -0.32 0.39 -16.25
CA GLY A 574 1.09 0.75 -16.39
C GLY A 574 1.63 1.46 -15.15
N GLY A 575 0.86 2.34 -14.50
CA GLY A 575 1.23 2.92 -13.21
C GLY A 575 1.23 1.92 -12.06
N LEU A 576 0.35 0.91 -12.10
CA LEU A 576 0.34 -0.18 -11.12
C LEU A 576 1.60 -1.07 -11.28
N ILE A 577 1.90 -1.54 -12.50
CA ILE A 577 3.14 -2.29 -12.83
C ILE A 577 4.36 -1.45 -12.51
N GLY A 578 4.35 -0.18 -12.89
CA GLY A 578 5.39 0.80 -12.65
C GLY A 578 5.75 0.95 -11.19
N THR A 579 4.77 1.01 -10.30
CA THR A 579 5.02 1.10 -8.85
C THR A 579 5.83 -0.09 -8.36
N THR A 580 5.47 -1.29 -8.79
CA THR A 580 6.15 -2.55 -8.44
C THR A 580 7.54 -2.62 -9.09
N PHE A 581 7.66 -2.18 -10.35
CA PHE A 581 8.94 -2.07 -11.07
C PHE A 581 9.93 -1.14 -10.38
N LEU A 582 9.51 0.08 -10.04
CA LEU A 582 10.35 1.08 -9.35
C LEU A 582 10.77 0.59 -7.95
N SER A 583 9.90 -0.18 -7.29
CA SER A 583 10.19 -0.81 -6.01
C SER A 583 11.27 -1.89 -6.11
N ALA A 584 11.26 -2.71 -7.18
CA ALA A 584 12.19 -3.82 -7.37
C ALA A 584 13.53 -3.39 -8.00
N MET A 585 13.51 -2.41 -8.91
CA MET A 585 14.70 -1.93 -9.60
C MET A 585 15.78 -1.43 -8.63
N PRO A 586 17.08 -1.66 -8.90
CA PRO A 586 18.16 -1.05 -8.13
C PRO A 586 18.09 0.48 -8.15
N ALA A 587 18.43 1.12 -7.02
CA ALA A 587 18.44 2.58 -6.92
C ALA A 587 19.43 3.21 -7.93
N GLY A 588 19.08 4.38 -8.45
CA GLY A 588 19.90 5.14 -9.41
C GLY A 588 19.79 4.69 -10.87
N LYS A 589 18.95 3.69 -11.18
CA LYS A 589 18.69 3.24 -12.56
C LYS A 589 17.55 3.98 -13.26
N ILE A 590 16.62 4.53 -12.48
CA ILE A 590 15.54 5.40 -12.97
C ILE A 590 15.69 6.76 -12.30
N SER A 591 15.69 7.81 -13.11
CA SER A 591 15.92 9.20 -12.70
C SER A 591 14.66 9.82 -12.10
N SER A 592 13.48 9.54 -12.67
CA SER A 592 12.20 9.88 -12.07
C SER A 592 11.04 9.11 -12.70
N ALA A 593 9.89 9.12 -12.03
CA ALA A 593 8.70 8.41 -12.48
C ALA A 593 7.42 9.24 -12.35
N GLU A 594 6.56 9.17 -13.36
CA GLU A 594 5.16 9.64 -13.33
C GLU A 594 4.22 8.43 -13.27
N LEU A 595 3.28 8.46 -12.33
CA LEU A 595 2.25 7.46 -12.17
C LEU A 595 0.87 8.11 -12.36
N CYS A 596 0.31 7.97 -13.55
CA CYS A 596 -0.96 8.59 -13.93
C CYS A 596 -2.14 7.68 -13.62
N VAL A 597 -3.19 8.23 -12.98
CA VAL A 597 -4.49 7.59 -12.75
C VAL A 597 -4.39 6.16 -12.24
N THR A 598 -3.49 5.95 -11.28
CA THR A 598 -3.17 4.66 -10.66
C THR A 598 -3.63 4.61 -9.20
N GLY A 599 -3.61 3.43 -8.61
CA GLY A 599 -4.00 3.16 -7.22
C GLY A 599 -3.41 1.85 -6.70
N GLY A 600 -3.73 1.53 -5.45
CA GLY A 600 -3.32 0.27 -4.81
C GLY A 600 -4.50 -0.41 -4.11
N GLY A 601 -4.23 -1.52 -3.40
CA GLY A 601 -5.26 -2.34 -2.79
C GLY A 601 -6.17 -2.95 -3.84
N VAL A 602 -5.58 -3.64 -4.83
CA VAL A 602 -6.16 -3.95 -6.14
C VAL A 602 -7.53 -4.59 -6.01
N ALA A 603 -7.72 -5.60 -5.16
CA ALA A 603 -9.01 -6.28 -5.01
C ALA A 603 -10.13 -5.32 -4.55
N LYS A 604 -9.87 -4.50 -3.53
CA LYS A 604 -10.83 -3.54 -2.97
C LYS A 604 -11.00 -2.30 -3.86
N MET A 605 -9.99 -1.96 -4.64
CA MET A 605 -10.07 -0.92 -5.67
C MET A 605 -10.99 -1.38 -6.82
N LEU A 606 -10.81 -2.62 -7.31
CA LEU A 606 -11.64 -3.20 -8.38
C LEU A 606 -13.08 -3.44 -7.91
N GLU A 607 -13.29 -3.86 -6.66
CA GLU A 607 -14.62 -3.98 -6.08
C GLU A 607 -15.37 -2.64 -6.10
N ASN A 608 -14.66 -1.54 -5.81
CA ASN A 608 -15.21 -0.19 -5.76
C ASN A 608 -15.23 0.52 -7.13
N SER A 609 -14.77 -0.13 -8.19
CA SER A 609 -14.66 0.45 -9.53
C SER A 609 -15.96 0.23 -10.30
N PRO A 610 -16.70 1.28 -10.71
CA PRO A 610 -17.87 1.13 -11.58
C PRO A 610 -17.59 0.36 -12.88
N VAL A 611 -16.37 0.45 -13.42
CA VAL A 611 -15.98 -0.23 -14.68
C VAL A 611 -15.62 -1.69 -14.46
N TYR A 612 -14.93 -2.03 -13.37
CA TYR A 612 -14.45 -3.40 -13.11
C TYR A 612 -15.37 -4.24 -12.23
N ASN A 613 -16.20 -3.62 -11.40
CA ASN A 613 -17.13 -4.34 -10.53
C ASN A 613 -18.01 -5.35 -11.29
N PRO A 614 -18.57 -5.06 -12.49
CA PRO A 614 -19.36 -6.04 -13.22
C PRO A 614 -18.61 -7.35 -13.55
N ARG A 615 -17.31 -7.29 -13.88
CA ARG A 615 -16.48 -8.48 -14.12
C ARG A 615 -16.30 -9.31 -12.84
N LEU A 616 -16.03 -8.63 -11.72
CA LEU A 616 -15.96 -9.27 -10.40
C LEU A 616 -17.30 -9.90 -10.00
N MET A 617 -18.43 -9.25 -10.31
CA MET A 617 -19.76 -9.77 -10.03
C MET A 617 -20.09 -11.00 -10.88
N ALA A 618 -19.64 -11.03 -12.14
CA ALA A 618 -19.77 -12.22 -12.99
C ALA A 618 -18.98 -13.41 -12.43
N PHE A 619 -17.73 -13.16 -11.99
CA PHE A 619 -16.93 -14.16 -11.28
C PHE A 619 -17.63 -14.66 -10.01
N PHE A 620 -18.12 -13.76 -9.16
CA PHE A 620 -18.88 -14.14 -7.96
C PHE A 620 -20.12 -14.96 -8.28
N ALA A 621 -20.87 -14.60 -9.32
CA ALA A 621 -22.05 -15.35 -9.73
C ALA A 621 -21.68 -16.78 -10.17
N GLY A 622 -20.55 -16.97 -10.86
CA GLY A 622 -20.00 -18.28 -11.22
C GLY A 622 -19.69 -19.15 -10.00
N GLU A 623 -19.11 -18.54 -8.96
CA GLU A 623 -18.75 -19.20 -7.70
C GLU A 623 -19.91 -19.29 -6.68
N GLY A 624 -21.12 -18.84 -7.05
CA GLY A 624 -22.27 -18.78 -6.14
C GLY A 624 -22.10 -17.80 -4.97
N LEU A 625 -21.21 -16.82 -5.11
CA LEU A 625 -20.95 -15.73 -4.19
C LEU A 625 -21.88 -14.54 -4.48
N VAL A 626 -22.23 -13.81 -3.43
CA VAL A 626 -23.02 -12.57 -3.53
C VAL A 626 -22.26 -11.46 -2.83
N GLN A 627 -22.02 -10.34 -3.51
CA GLN A 627 -21.31 -9.20 -2.95
C GLN A 627 -21.93 -8.74 -1.62
N GLY A 628 -21.08 -8.36 -0.66
CA GLY A 628 -21.50 -7.97 0.68
C GLY A 628 -21.96 -9.13 1.57
N THR A 629 -21.82 -10.38 1.12
CA THR A 629 -21.90 -11.52 2.06
C THR A 629 -20.54 -11.77 2.69
N THR A 630 -20.51 -12.34 3.90
CA THR A 630 -19.26 -12.75 4.57
C THR A 630 -18.38 -13.61 3.65
N ARG A 631 -18.98 -14.50 2.85
CA ARG A 631 -18.24 -15.37 1.91
C ARG A 631 -17.60 -14.60 0.76
N ALA A 632 -18.28 -13.60 0.20
CA ALA A 632 -17.70 -12.74 -0.84
C ALA A 632 -16.56 -11.87 -0.29
N GLU A 633 -16.72 -11.34 0.93
CA GLU A 633 -15.65 -10.59 1.60
C GLU A 633 -14.43 -11.48 1.89
N GLN A 634 -14.66 -12.75 2.22
CA GLN A 634 -13.59 -13.74 2.40
C GLN A 634 -12.90 -14.10 1.08
N ALA A 635 -13.63 -14.19 -0.03
CA ALA A 635 -13.02 -14.37 -1.36
C ALA A 635 -12.17 -13.17 -1.77
N LEU A 636 -12.66 -11.93 -1.57
CA LEU A 636 -11.89 -10.70 -1.83
C LEU A 636 -10.61 -10.60 -1.03
N ASN A 637 -10.70 -11.05 0.21
CA ASN A 637 -9.57 -11.21 1.10
C ASN A 637 -8.52 -12.13 0.48
N VAL A 638 -8.88 -13.35 0.07
CA VAL A 638 -7.91 -14.26 -0.58
C VAL A 638 -7.35 -13.68 -1.89
N ILE A 639 -8.18 -13.04 -2.71
CA ILE A 639 -7.74 -12.31 -3.91
C ILE A 639 -6.67 -11.27 -3.55
N SER A 640 -6.89 -10.51 -2.48
CA SER A 640 -5.91 -9.53 -1.97
C SER A 640 -4.62 -10.22 -1.54
N ALA A 641 -4.72 -11.34 -0.81
CA ALA A 641 -3.56 -12.09 -0.35
C ALA A 641 -2.68 -12.59 -1.50
N VAL A 642 -3.28 -13.12 -2.56
CA VAL A 642 -2.51 -13.57 -3.75
C VAL A 642 -1.85 -12.38 -4.44
N ALA A 643 -2.55 -11.24 -4.54
CA ALA A 643 -2.06 -10.04 -5.18
C ALA A 643 -1.01 -9.25 -4.38
N ASP A 644 -0.88 -9.42 -3.06
CA ASP A 644 0.00 -8.60 -2.22
C ASP A 644 1.44 -8.50 -2.72
N GLY A 645 1.99 -9.59 -3.25
CA GLY A 645 3.36 -9.60 -3.78
C GLY A 645 3.58 -8.75 -5.03
N ILE A 646 2.51 -8.19 -5.61
CA ILE A 646 2.55 -7.25 -6.74
C ILE A 646 1.72 -5.98 -6.48
N ASP A 647 1.05 -5.84 -5.32
CA ASP A 647 0.11 -4.75 -5.07
C ASP A 647 0.87 -3.42 -4.89
N PRO A 648 0.57 -2.38 -5.70
CA PRO A 648 1.23 -1.08 -5.61
C PRO A 648 1.25 -0.47 -4.20
N VAL A 649 0.22 -0.73 -3.38
CA VAL A 649 0.12 -0.14 -2.03
C VAL A 649 1.25 -0.61 -1.10
N VAL A 650 1.78 -1.82 -1.28
CA VAL A 650 2.91 -2.32 -0.48
C VAL A 650 4.27 -1.94 -1.07
N HIS A 651 4.30 -1.49 -2.33
CA HIS A 651 5.52 -1.16 -3.07
C HIS A 651 5.83 0.34 -3.13
N ILE A 652 4.82 1.21 -3.11
CA ILE A 652 4.97 2.66 -3.37
C ILE A 652 5.97 3.35 -2.44
N ARG A 653 6.02 2.97 -1.16
CA ARG A 653 6.96 3.55 -0.20
C ARG A 653 8.42 3.24 -0.57
N ARG A 654 8.70 1.99 -0.95
CA ARG A 654 10.03 1.56 -1.40
C ARG A 654 10.37 2.12 -2.78
N ALA A 655 9.38 2.34 -3.65
CA ALA A 655 9.58 3.02 -4.92
C ALA A 655 9.99 4.49 -4.70
N ALA A 656 9.22 5.24 -3.90
CA ALA A 656 9.49 6.64 -3.58
C ALA A 656 10.82 6.86 -2.85
N SER A 657 11.28 5.88 -2.05
CA SER A 657 12.61 5.98 -1.42
C SER A 657 13.79 5.76 -2.37
N LYS A 658 13.55 5.17 -3.55
CA LYS A 658 14.58 4.88 -4.57
C LYS A 658 14.55 5.84 -5.74
N VAL A 659 13.37 6.34 -6.10
CA VAL A 659 13.10 7.13 -7.30
C VAL A 659 12.16 8.27 -6.93
N PRO A 660 12.40 9.51 -7.41
CA PRO A 660 11.41 10.58 -7.34
C PRO A 660 10.13 10.18 -8.10
N VAL A 661 9.03 9.97 -7.36
CA VAL A 661 7.72 9.57 -7.92
C VAL A 661 6.75 10.74 -7.89
N HIS A 662 6.10 11.06 -9.01
CA HIS A 662 4.93 11.92 -9.06
C HIS A 662 3.67 11.12 -9.37
N MET A 663 2.55 11.44 -8.71
CA MET A 663 1.24 10.84 -8.98
C MET A 663 0.24 11.87 -9.53
N ALA A 664 -0.39 11.57 -10.66
CA ALA A 664 -1.53 12.34 -11.17
C ALA A 664 -2.85 11.64 -10.84
N VAL A 665 -3.74 12.29 -10.09
CA VAL A 665 -5.01 11.72 -9.63
C VAL A 665 -6.20 12.55 -10.12
N ILE A 666 -7.22 11.92 -10.70
CA ILE A 666 -8.49 12.57 -11.00
C ILE A 666 -9.42 12.44 -9.78
N LYS A 667 -9.51 13.51 -8.99
CA LYS A 667 -10.40 13.60 -7.82
C LYS A 667 -11.84 13.87 -8.22
N GLY A 668 -12.07 14.63 -9.29
CA GLY A 668 -13.40 15.16 -9.64
C GLY A 668 -13.91 16.22 -8.64
N GLY A 669 -15.19 16.61 -8.77
CA GLY A 669 -15.88 17.51 -7.84
C GLY A 669 -16.10 18.94 -8.31
N ARG A 670 -15.68 19.33 -9.52
CA ARG A 670 -16.01 20.66 -10.08
C ARG A 670 -17.49 20.76 -10.46
N THR A 671 -18.13 21.90 -10.17
CA THR A 671 -19.43 22.25 -10.77
C THR A 671 -19.17 22.74 -12.20
N PRO A 672 -19.73 22.11 -13.26
CA PRO A 672 -19.36 22.40 -14.64
C PRO A 672 -19.68 23.85 -15.01
N SER A 673 -18.76 24.48 -15.75
CA SER A 673 -18.85 25.90 -16.15
C SER A 673 -19.99 26.20 -17.14
N ARG A 674 -20.75 25.19 -17.56
CA ARG A 674 -21.90 25.32 -18.48
C ARG A 674 -23.15 24.66 -17.89
N ALA A 675 -23.87 25.44 -17.09
CA ALA A 675 -25.30 25.36 -16.81
C ALA A 675 -26.00 24.01 -17.05
N LEU A 676 -25.84 23.06 -16.13
CA LEU A 676 -26.82 22.04 -15.76
C LEU A 676 -26.39 21.51 -14.39
N PHE A 677 -27.35 21.39 -13.46
CA PHE A 677 -27.12 20.87 -12.11
C PHE A 677 -26.39 19.50 -12.16
N GLY A 678 -25.09 19.49 -11.90
CA GLY A 678 -24.24 18.29 -11.91
C GLY A 678 -22.84 18.58 -11.38
N PHE A 679 -22.09 17.55 -11.00
CA PHE A 679 -20.69 17.62 -10.58
C PHE A 679 -19.87 16.75 -11.55
N GLU A 680 -18.61 17.12 -11.81
CA GLU A 680 -17.68 16.24 -12.54
C GLU A 680 -17.31 15.02 -11.67
N TYR A 681 -17.38 13.83 -12.27
CA TYR A 681 -17.14 12.58 -11.57
C TYR A 681 -15.65 12.38 -11.25
N PRO A 682 -15.31 11.73 -10.12
CA PRO A 682 -13.99 11.16 -9.91
C PRO A 682 -13.66 10.07 -10.96
N ASP A 683 -12.43 9.58 -10.94
CA ASP A 683 -12.01 8.42 -11.74
C ASP A 683 -12.87 7.17 -11.45
N THR A 684 -13.59 6.71 -12.47
CA THR A 684 -14.52 5.57 -12.41
C THR A 684 -13.87 4.21 -12.68
N VAL A 685 -12.59 4.20 -13.03
CA VAL A 685 -11.82 2.98 -13.26
C VAL A 685 -10.98 2.68 -12.03
N VAL A 686 -10.21 3.68 -11.57
CA VAL A 686 -9.39 3.62 -10.37
C VAL A 686 -10.00 4.53 -9.32
N SER A 687 -10.71 3.94 -8.34
CA SER A 687 -11.35 4.75 -7.31
C SER A 687 -10.35 5.54 -6.47
N THR A 688 -10.72 6.75 -6.05
CA THR A 688 -9.86 7.59 -5.20
C THR A 688 -9.64 6.98 -3.81
N ASN A 689 -10.63 6.28 -3.26
CA ASN A 689 -10.53 5.48 -2.03
C ASN A 689 -11.61 4.38 -2.01
N SER A 690 -11.41 3.34 -1.20
CA SER A 690 -12.36 2.23 -0.99
C SER A 690 -13.04 2.25 0.40
N LEU A 691 -13.33 3.45 0.94
CA LEU A 691 -13.96 3.60 2.26
C LEU A 691 -15.49 3.43 2.25
N GLY A 692 -16.04 3.01 1.10
CA GLY A 692 -17.48 2.99 0.84
C GLY A 692 -17.98 4.34 0.29
N ASN A 693 -19.30 4.42 0.09
CA ASN A 693 -20.01 5.35 -0.80
C ASN A 693 -19.89 6.86 -0.45
N GLY A 694 -19.02 7.22 0.51
CA GLY A 694 -18.97 8.52 1.18
C GLY A 694 -18.41 9.69 0.37
N LEU A 695 -17.66 9.47 -0.71
CA LEU A 695 -17.22 10.57 -1.58
C LEU A 695 -18.05 10.67 -2.87
N TYR A 696 -18.26 9.55 -3.57
CA TYR A 696 -19.09 9.51 -4.78
C TYR A 696 -20.56 9.87 -4.51
N GLY A 697 -21.19 9.25 -3.51
CA GLY A 697 -22.59 9.52 -3.18
C GLY A 697 -22.82 10.90 -2.56
N ALA A 698 -21.83 11.42 -1.83
CA ALA A 698 -21.89 12.77 -1.24
C ALA A 698 -21.61 13.88 -2.26
N MET A 699 -20.72 13.67 -3.23
CA MET A 699 -20.42 14.65 -4.27
C MET A 699 -21.55 14.78 -5.27
N VAL A 700 -22.17 13.68 -5.69
CA VAL A 700 -23.18 13.73 -6.76
C VAL A 700 -24.59 14.00 -6.24
N GLY A 701 -24.88 13.75 -4.96
CA GLY A 701 -26.23 13.94 -4.38
C GLY A 701 -27.31 13.11 -5.08
N VAL A 702 -26.91 12.08 -5.83
CA VAL A 702 -27.79 11.20 -6.61
C VAL A 702 -27.90 9.87 -5.89
N ASP A 703 -29.09 9.29 -5.94
CA ASP A 703 -29.33 7.89 -5.58
C ASP A 703 -28.39 6.99 -6.41
N ILE A 704 -27.61 6.13 -5.74
CA ILE A 704 -26.57 5.29 -6.35
C ILE A 704 -27.14 4.35 -7.43
N SER A 705 -28.45 4.08 -7.37
CA SER A 705 -29.21 3.33 -8.38
C SER A 705 -29.35 4.03 -9.74
N LEU A 706 -28.96 5.30 -9.84
CA LEU A 706 -29.01 6.12 -11.06
C LEU A 706 -27.64 6.30 -11.74
N LEU A 707 -26.56 5.74 -11.17
CA LEU A 707 -25.26 5.76 -11.83
C LEU A 707 -25.30 4.81 -13.05
N PRO A 708 -24.85 5.26 -14.23
CA PRO A 708 -24.76 4.38 -15.39
C PRO A 708 -23.68 3.33 -15.13
N ASN A 709 -24.12 2.11 -14.84
CA ASN A 709 -23.27 0.92 -14.95
C ASN A 709 -23.23 0.49 -16.41
N GLY A 710 -22.04 0.16 -16.90
CA GLY A 710 -21.80 -0.30 -18.27
C GLY A 710 -22.57 -1.56 -18.67
N ASP A 711 -23.33 -2.18 -17.76
CA ASP A 711 -24.39 -3.15 -18.04
C ASP A 711 -25.41 -3.20 -16.89
N SER A 712 -26.59 -3.76 -17.16
CA SER A 712 -27.86 -3.73 -16.40
C SER A 712 -27.89 -4.14 -14.88
N GLY A 713 -26.75 -4.21 -14.19
CA GLY A 713 -26.66 -4.46 -12.74
C GLY A 713 -26.70 -3.18 -11.89
N ILE A 714 -27.28 -3.27 -10.67
CA ILE A 714 -27.26 -2.19 -9.68
C ILE A 714 -25.91 -2.21 -8.97
N TYR A 715 -25.15 -1.11 -8.99
CA TYR A 715 -23.95 -0.96 -8.15
C TYR A 715 -24.37 -0.94 -6.68
N THR A 716 -23.98 -1.96 -5.91
CA THR A 716 -24.34 -2.09 -4.49
C THR A 716 -23.35 -1.41 -3.54
N GLY A 717 -22.22 -0.91 -4.05
CA GLY A 717 -21.14 -0.33 -3.25
C GLY A 717 -20.33 -1.37 -2.47
N VAL A 718 -19.27 -0.90 -1.81
CA VAL A 718 -18.41 -1.74 -0.95
C VAL A 718 -19.07 -1.89 0.42
N LEU A 719 -19.31 -3.12 0.87
CA LEU A 719 -19.85 -3.37 2.19
C LEU A 719 -18.78 -3.17 3.27
N GLU A 720 -17.65 -3.88 3.16
CA GLU A 720 -16.52 -3.71 4.08
C GLU A 720 -15.45 -2.77 3.52
N PRO A 721 -15.28 -1.56 4.11
CA PRO A 721 -14.33 -0.58 3.61
C PRO A 721 -12.87 -1.02 3.81
N SER A 722 -12.02 -0.60 2.89
CA SER A 722 -10.56 -0.71 3.00
C SER A 722 -9.92 0.68 3.02
N TYR A 723 -9.02 0.89 3.97
CA TYR A 723 -8.20 2.11 4.06
C TYR A 723 -7.00 2.10 3.11
N LEU A 724 -6.78 1.00 2.38
CA LEU A 724 -5.64 0.80 1.49
C LEU A 724 -6.01 0.81 0.00
N GLY A 725 -7.30 0.71 -0.33
CA GLY A 725 -7.78 0.67 -1.72
C GLY A 725 -7.90 2.06 -2.35
N GLY A 726 -7.31 2.25 -3.53
CA GLY A 726 -7.44 3.45 -4.37
C GLY A 726 -6.20 4.36 -4.43
N SER A 727 -6.36 5.51 -5.09
CA SER A 727 -5.27 6.47 -5.35
C SER A 727 -4.80 7.23 -4.10
N PHE A 728 -5.71 7.70 -3.24
CA PHE A 728 -5.35 8.48 -2.05
C PHE A 728 -4.61 7.67 -0.99
N PRO A 729 -5.00 6.40 -0.70
CA PRO A 729 -4.18 5.55 0.15
C PRO A 729 -2.78 5.38 -0.40
N MET A 730 -2.62 5.15 -1.71
CA MET A 730 -1.30 4.99 -2.31
C MET A 730 -0.45 6.26 -2.21
N GLN A 731 -1.04 7.42 -2.51
CA GLN A 731 -0.38 8.73 -2.32
C GLN A 731 0.09 8.92 -0.87
N ARG A 732 -0.76 8.59 0.11
CA ARG A 732 -0.45 8.66 1.53
C ARG A 732 0.64 7.65 1.93
N ILE A 733 0.59 6.40 1.48
CA ILE A 733 1.63 5.38 1.75
C ILE A 733 2.98 5.80 1.17
N GLY A 734 2.99 6.42 -0.02
CA GLY A 734 4.19 7.01 -0.61
C GLY A 734 4.68 8.28 0.10
N SER A 735 3.88 8.86 1.01
CA SER A 735 4.13 10.20 1.61
C SER A 735 4.32 11.28 0.55
N LEU A 736 3.59 11.18 -0.57
CA LEU A 736 3.73 12.07 -1.72
C LEU A 736 3.05 13.41 -1.44
N THR A 737 3.84 14.47 -1.45
CA THR A 737 3.43 15.84 -1.18
C THR A 737 2.46 16.37 -2.23
N LEU A 738 1.45 17.12 -1.80
CA LEU A 738 0.52 17.76 -2.72
C LEU A 738 1.17 18.99 -3.35
N HIS A 739 1.34 18.95 -4.67
CA HIS A 739 1.84 20.08 -5.44
C HIS A 739 0.66 20.93 -5.95
N ASN A 740 0.62 22.20 -5.54
CA ASN A 740 -0.40 23.16 -5.98
C ASN A 740 -0.03 23.88 -7.30
N THR A 741 0.92 23.35 -8.06
CA THR A 741 1.33 23.97 -9.33
C THR A 741 1.47 22.91 -10.39
N ALA A 742 0.43 22.71 -11.19
CA ALA A 742 0.67 22.13 -12.50
C ALA A 742 1.50 23.18 -13.28
N GLY A 743 2.74 22.84 -13.60
CA GLY A 743 3.50 23.47 -14.67
C GLY A 743 3.90 24.96 -14.57
N VAL A 744 3.67 25.69 -13.48
CA VAL A 744 4.09 27.10 -13.35
C VAL A 744 5.35 27.28 -12.48
N LYS A 745 5.64 26.31 -11.61
CA LYS A 745 6.90 26.24 -10.85
C LYS A 745 7.70 25.03 -11.31
N GLU A 746 9.01 25.19 -11.42
CA GLU A 746 9.94 24.07 -11.58
C GLU A 746 9.73 23.11 -10.39
N PHE A 747 9.63 21.80 -10.65
CA PHE A 747 9.64 20.87 -9.53
C PHE A 747 11.04 20.89 -8.89
N PRO A 748 11.12 20.76 -7.57
CA PRO A 748 12.39 20.68 -6.88
C PRO A 748 13.25 19.53 -7.44
N PRO A 749 14.47 19.80 -7.90
CA PRO A 749 15.30 18.84 -8.64
C PRO A 749 15.91 17.71 -7.81
N ASP A 750 15.86 17.74 -6.48
CA ASP A 750 16.58 16.79 -5.61
C ASP A 750 15.77 16.35 -4.39
N LEU A 751 14.45 16.34 -4.50
CA LEU A 751 13.62 15.75 -3.47
C LEU A 751 13.27 14.31 -3.81
N HIS A 752 13.97 13.42 -3.10
CA HIS A 752 13.54 12.05 -2.84
C HIS A 752 12.09 11.95 -2.29
N GLY A 753 11.42 13.07 -1.97
CA GLY A 753 10.07 13.12 -1.40
C GLY A 753 8.91 12.85 -2.36
N GLY A 754 9.17 12.77 -3.68
CA GLY A 754 8.09 12.60 -4.66
C GLY A 754 7.02 13.70 -4.57
N GLY A 755 5.90 13.54 -5.27
CA GLY A 755 4.79 14.50 -5.26
C GLY A 755 3.51 13.94 -5.85
N ALA A 756 2.44 14.72 -5.79
CA ALA A 756 1.16 14.39 -6.40
C ALA A 756 0.39 15.63 -6.81
N THR A 757 -0.33 15.52 -7.93
CA THR A 757 -1.25 16.54 -8.45
C THR A 757 -2.66 15.96 -8.52
N ASN A 758 -3.60 16.62 -7.85
CA ASN A 758 -5.01 16.22 -7.81
C ASN A 758 -5.85 17.13 -8.71
N TYR A 759 -6.35 16.56 -9.80
CA TYR A 759 -7.19 17.25 -10.78
C TYR A 759 -8.66 17.17 -10.39
N ILE A 760 -9.36 18.31 -10.40
CA ILE A 760 -10.79 18.41 -10.04
C ILE A 760 -11.73 18.20 -11.25
N THR A 761 -11.14 18.03 -12.44
CA THR A 761 -11.83 17.76 -13.71
C THR A 761 -11.20 16.59 -14.44
N GLY A 762 -11.91 16.02 -15.40
CA GLY A 762 -11.40 14.95 -16.28
C GLY A 762 -11.96 13.57 -15.94
N ASP A 763 -11.36 12.56 -16.55
CA ASP A 763 -11.69 11.15 -16.43
C ASP A 763 -10.42 10.28 -16.52
N HIS A 764 -10.58 8.97 -16.39
CA HIS A 764 -9.47 8.02 -16.45
C HIS A 764 -8.66 8.08 -17.76
N GLY A 765 -9.31 8.43 -18.88
CA GLY A 765 -8.67 8.52 -20.20
C GLY A 765 -8.00 9.85 -20.49
N SER A 766 -8.19 10.86 -19.61
CA SER A 766 -7.77 12.23 -19.86
C SER A 766 -6.29 12.37 -20.16
N PHE A 767 -5.41 11.60 -19.50
CA PHE A 767 -3.98 11.62 -19.80
C PHE A 767 -3.66 11.30 -21.27
N ALA A 768 -4.46 10.47 -21.94
CA ALA A 768 -4.27 10.08 -23.33
C ALA A 768 -4.90 11.06 -24.35
N ASP A 769 -5.56 12.13 -23.89
CA ASP A 769 -6.17 13.15 -24.76
C ASP A 769 -5.41 14.48 -24.69
N PRO A 770 -4.41 14.71 -25.57
CA PRO A 770 -3.62 15.95 -25.60
C PRO A 770 -4.44 17.19 -26.00
N LEU A 771 -5.62 17.00 -26.61
CA LEU A 771 -6.48 18.09 -27.08
C LEU A 771 -7.40 18.60 -25.97
N SER A 772 -7.67 17.79 -24.95
CA SER A 772 -8.39 18.22 -23.75
C SER A 772 -7.51 19.13 -22.87
N GLY A 773 -8.13 20.14 -22.23
CA GLY A 773 -7.40 21.05 -21.36
C GLY A 773 -6.76 20.37 -20.16
N VAL A 774 -7.44 19.36 -19.58
CA VAL A 774 -6.92 18.57 -18.46
C VAL A 774 -5.89 17.54 -18.92
N GLY A 775 -6.10 16.86 -20.04
CA GLY A 775 -5.13 15.90 -20.57
C GLY A 775 -3.81 16.54 -20.95
N GLY A 776 -3.87 17.66 -21.68
CA GLY A 776 -2.69 18.47 -21.96
C GLY A 776 -1.98 18.97 -20.69
N ALA A 777 -2.73 19.32 -19.64
CA ALA A 777 -2.17 19.68 -18.34
C ALA A 777 -1.42 18.52 -17.67
N MET A 778 -2.00 17.32 -17.68
CA MET A 778 -1.39 16.11 -17.11
C MET A 778 -0.11 15.73 -17.86
N GLN A 779 -0.14 15.75 -19.19
CA GLN A 779 1.03 15.45 -20.03
C GLN A 779 2.14 16.49 -19.83
N PHE A 780 1.80 17.78 -19.76
CA PHE A 780 2.76 18.84 -19.48
C PHE A 780 3.38 18.69 -18.09
N THR A 781 2.58 18.31 -17.10
CA THR A 781 3.06 18.04 -15.73
C THR A 781 4.04 16.88 -15.70
N ALA A 782 3.73 15.77 -16.36
CA ALA A 782 4.61 14.61 -16.49
C ALA A 782 5.94 14.94 -17.19
N MET A 783 5.87 15.72 -18.29
CA MET A 783 7.06 16.22 -18.99
C MET A 783 7.92 17.11 -18.09
N ASN A 784 7.30 18.06 -17.38
CA ASN A 784 8.00 18.95 -16.47
C ASN A 784 8.64 18.17 -15.31
N TRP A 785 7.93 17.17 -14.78
CA TRP A 785 8.47 16.26 -13.76
C TRP A 785 9.72 15.56 -14.27
N ALA A 786 9.66 14.93 -15.44
CA ALA A 786 10.82 14.27 -16.05
C ALA A 786 12.02 15.22 -16.24
N ALA A 787 11.79 16.43 -16.75
CA ALA A 787 12.86 17.40 -17.00
C ALA A 787 13.51 17.96 -15.72
N SER A 788 12.73 18.25 -14.69
CA SER A 788 13.20 18.96 -13.49
C SER A 788 13.76 18.03 -12.42
N SER A 789 13.11 16.90 -12.14
CA SER A 789 13.47 15.99 -11.03
C SER A 789 14.69 15.09 -11.28
N GLY A 790 15.16 14.99 -12.54
CA GLY A 790 16.27 14.12 -12.91
C GLY A 790 17.65 14.76 -12.76
N LYS A 791 17.87 15.93 -13.39
CA LYS A 791 19.18 16.63 -13.43
C LYS A 791 19.07 18.14 -13.70
N ASN A 792 18.01 18.81 -13.24
CA ASN A 792 17.88 20.28 -13.33
C ASN A 792 17.82 20.82 -14.79
N ARG A 793 17.10 20.16 -15.71
CA ARG A 793 16.85 20.75 -17.03
C ARG A 793 15.76 21.81 -16.91
N THR A 794 16.09 23.05 -17.28
CA THR A 794 15.12 24.15 -17.31
C THR A 794 14.08 23.91 -18.41
N VAL A 795 12.80 23.87 -18.05
CA VAL A 795 11.70 23.83 -19.02
C VAL A 795 11.49 25.25 -19.54
N HIS A 796 11.84 25.50 -20.80
CA HIS A 796 11.73 26.84 -21.41
C HIS A 796 10.30 27.19 -21.90
N ALA A 797 9.30 26.39 -21.57
CA ALA A 797 7.93 26.55 -22.05
C ALA A 797 6.97 26.97 -20.93
N VAL A 798 6.24 28.07 -21.13
CA VAL A 798 5.06 28.39 -20.33
C VAL A 798 3.95 27.41 -20.72
N SER A 799 3.26 26.81 -19.74
CA SER A 799 2.12 25.93 -20.04
C SER A 799 1.15 26.62 -20.99
N PRO A 800 0.80 26.00 -22.14
CA PRO A 800 -0.20 26.55 -23.06
C PRO A 800 -1.63 26.44 -22.49
N TYR A 801 -1.81 25.74 -21.37
CA TYR A 801 -3.10 25.51 -20.71
C TYR A 801 -3.25 26.41 -19.47
N ASN A 802 -4.47 26.90 -19.22
CA ASN A 802 -4.80 27.62 -17.98
C ASN A 802 -5.12 26.61 -16.87
N LEU A 803 -4.18 26.48 -15.93
CA LEU A 803 -4.15 25.37 -14.96
C LEU A 803 -4.83 25.67 -13.64
N THR A 804 -5.04 26.95 -13.29
CA THR A 804 -5.66 27.37 -12.02
C THR A 804 -7.12 26.91 -11.87
N ASP A 805 -7.78 26.61 -12.98
CA ASP A 805 -9.19 26.16 -13.01
C ASP A 805 -9.33 24.62 -12.99
N LEU A 806 -8.22 23.87 -12.99
CA LEU A 806 -8.19 22.41 -13.17
C LEU A 806 -7.68 21.66 -11.93
N LEU A 807 -7.17 22.38 -10.92
CA LEU A 807 -6.50 21.83 -9.74
C LEU A 807 -7.21 22.22 -8.44
N ILE A 808 -6.81 21.57 -7.35
CA ILE A 808 -7.11 22.04 -5.99
C ILE A 808 -6.14 23.16 -5.65
N ASP A 809 -6.60 24.42 -5.72
CA ASP A 809 -5.78 25.64 -5.52
C ASP A 809 -5.53 26.00 -4.04
N GLU A 810 -6.13 25.30 -3.07
CA GLU A 810 -6.04 25.67 -1.66
C GLU A 810 -5.46 24.49 -0.87
N ILE A 811 -4.27 24.65 -0.28
CA ILE A 811 -3.72 23.70 0.69
C ILE A 811 -4.58 23.81 1.95
N ASP A 812 -5.66 23.03 1.94
CA ASP A 812 -6.43 22.59 3.11
C ASP A 812 -6.28 21.06 3.16
N LEU A 813 -5.05 20.56 3.36
CA LEU A 813 -4.88 19.15 3.69
C LEU A 813 -5.51 18.93 5.06
N GLU A 814 -6.68 18.29 5.07
CA GLU A 814 -7.42 17.97 6.29
C GLU A 814 -7.14 16.52 6.69
N ILE A 815 -6.40 16.34 7.79
CA ILE A 815 -6.09 15.01 8.33
C ILE A 815 -7.02 14.75 9.51
N PRO A 816 -7.98 13.82 9.41
CA PRO A 816 -8.89 13.53 10.51
C PRO A 816 -8.19 12.79 11.64
N VAL A 817 -8.59 13.08 12.88
CA VAL A 817 -8.27 12.27 14.06
C VAL A 817 -9.54 11.57 14.51
N MET A 818 -9.52 10.24 14.54
CA MET A 818 -10.71 9.41 14.73
C MET A 818 -10.57 8.51 15.96
N GLN A 819 -11.71 8.09 16.49
CA GLN A 819 -11.84 6.92 17.33
C GLN A 819 -12.85 5.97 16.70
N GLY A 820 -12.36 4.88 16.11
CA GLY A 820 -13.19 4.02 15.27
C GLY A 820 -13.73 4.81 14.07
N GLU A 821 -15.06 4.90 13.94
CA GLU A 821 -15.73 5.68 12.89
C GLU A 821 -16.08 7.12 13.34
N THR A 822 -15.83 7.48 14.60
CA THR A 822 -16.16 8.80 15.15
C THR A 822 -15.01 9.78 14.93
N ARG A 823 -15.30 10.94 14.34
CA ARG A 823 -14.32 12.02 14.16
C ARG A 823 -14.24 12.89 15.42
N LEU A 824 -13.07 12.93 16.03
CA LEU A 824 -12.80 13.72 17.24
C LEU A 824 -12.27 15.12 16.91
N GLY A 825 -11.49 15.22 15.84
CA GLY A 825 -10.86 16.47 15.44
C GLY A 825 -10.27 16.40 14.03
N ARG A 826 -9.51 17.44 13.69
CA ARG A 826 -8.84 17.58 12.40
C ARG A 826 -7.55 18.35 12.52
N ILE A 827 -6.55 17.93 11.78
CA ILE A 827 -5.33 18.70 11.56
C ILE A 827 -5.52 19.42 10.23
N THR A 828 -5.37 20.74 10.24
CA THR A 828 -5.36 21.61 9.05
C THR A 828 -3.96 22.19 8.91
N LEU A 829 -3.46 22.24 7.68
CA LEU A 829 -2.14 22.76 7.34
C LEU A 829 -2.27 23.93 6.39
N ILE A 830 -1.47 24.98 6.58
CA ILE A 830 -1.48 26.20 5.78
C ILE A 830 -0.03 26.59 5.44
N GLU A 831 0.27 26.73 4.14
CA GLU A 831 1.50 27.41 3.70
C GLU A 831 1.34 28.92 3.84
N THR A 832 2.23 29.57 4.58
CA THR A 832 2.11 31.01 4.91
C THR A 832 2.69 31.92 3.82
N GLY A 833 3.57 31.38 2.97
CA GLY A 833 4.42 32.15 2.05
C GLY A 833 5.57 32.91 2.74
N ASP A 834 5.73 32.78 4.05
CA ASP A 834 6.85 33.33 4.81
C ASP A 834 8.03 32.35 4.80
N PRO A 835 9.21 32.70 4.25
CA PRO A 835 10.36 31.80 4.26
C PRO A 835 10.85 31.48 5.68
N ASP A 836 10.58 32.34 6.66
CA ASP A 836 10.97 32.13 8.06
C ASP A 836 9.91 31.36 8.86
N ASN A 837 8.69 31.16 8.33
CA ASN A 837 7.67 30.29 8.92
C ASN A 837 6.80 29.66 7.84
N PRO A 838 7.36 28.76 7.02
CA PRO A 838 6.73 28.38 5.76
C PRO A 838 5.48 27.52 5.89
N LEU A 839 5.25 26.95 7.07
CA LEU A 839 4.12 26.08 7.36
C LEU A 839 3.60 26.31 8.77
N GLU A 840 2.28 26.48 8.88
CA GLU A 840 1.52 26.40 10.12
C GLU A 840 0.59 25.18 10.07
N ALA A 841 0.44 24.50 11.20
CA ALA A 841 -0.57 23.46 11.36
C ALA A 841 -1.41 23.71 12.63
N SER A 842 -2.66 23.27 12.60
CA SER A 842 -3.54 23.36 13.77
C SER A 842 -4.37 22.10 13.91
N PHE A 843 -4.40 21.53 15.11
CA PHE A 843 -5.38 20.52 15.50
C PHE A 843 -6.59 21.20 16.14
N GLU A 844 -7.78 20.98 15.59
CA GLU A 844 -9.05 21.50 16.09
C GLU A 844 -10.01 20.35 16.42
N THR A 845 -10.67 20.42 17.59
CA THR A 845 -11.73 19.46 17.93
C THR A 845 -13.04 19.82 17.23
N VAL A 846 -13.78 18.81 16.76
CA VAL A 846 -15.07 19.00 16.07
C VAL A 846 -16.20 18.23 16.76
N GLY A 847 -17.45 18.65 16.55
CA GLY A 847 -18.64 17.92 17.00
C GLY A 847 -18.74 17.76 18.52
N ASP A 848 -19.15 16.57 18.97
CA ASP A 848 -19.46 16.25 20.38
C ASP A 848 -18.24 16.23 21.31
N ALA A 849 -17.01 16.21 20.77
CA ALA A 849 -15.81 16.33 21.59
C ALA A 849 -15.75 17.72 22.26
N GLY A 850 -15.99 18.80 21.50
CA GLY A 850 -16.10 20.18 21.99
C GLY A 850 -14.84 20.80 22.63
N THR A 851 -13.91 20.00 23.17
CA THR A 851 -12.69 20.41 23.88
C THR A 851 -11.56 19.40 23.66
N LEU A 852 -10.30 19.84 23.77
CA LEU A 852 -9.12 18.96 23.68
C LEU A 852 -9.18 17.87 24.76
N GLY A 853 -9.61 18.19 25.98
CA GLY A 853 -9.68 17.23 27.08
C GLY A 853 -10.67 16.10 26.83
N ALA A 854 -11.84 16.40 26.26
CA ALA A 854 -12.81 15.38 25.90
C ALA A 854 -12.34 14.50 24.72
N ALA A 855 -11.70 15.10 23.71
CA ALA A 855 -11.10 14.35 22.62
C ALA A 855 -9.95 13.44 23.10
N ALA A 856 -9.10 13.93 24.00
CA ALA A 856 -8.00 13.16 24.56
C ALA A 856 -8.52 12.00 25.44
N ALA A 857 -9.52 12.27 26.29
CA ALA A 857 -10.15 11.26 27.13
C ALA A 857 -10.80 10.14 26.30
N ALA A 858 -11.39 10.48 25.16
CA ALA A 858 -11.93 9.51 24.22
C ALA A 858 -10.85 8.54 23.70
N LEU A 859 -9.60 8.99 23.55
CA LEU A 859 -8.46 8.18 23.12
C LEU A 859 -7.65 7.56 24.28
N GLY A 860 -8.12 7.72 25.52
CA GLY A 860 -7.45 7.18 26.71
C GLY A 860 -6.29 8.02 27.23
N GLY A 861 -6.17 9.28 26.78
CA GLY A 861 -5.17 10.24 27.27
C GLY A 861 -5.79 11.41 28.02
N HIS A 862 -4.96 12.39 28.36
CA HIS A 862 -5.39 13.61 29.05
C HIS A 862 -5.32 14.84 28.13
N HIS A 863 -4.31 14.91 27.26
CA HIS A 863 -4.06 16.08 26.41
C HIS A 863 -3.31 15.71 25.12
N PHE A 864 -3.02 16.72 24.28
CA PHE A 864 -2.30 16.56 23.03
C PHE A 864 -1.04 17.44 22.99
N ASN A 865 -0.02 17.00 22.25
CA ASN A 865 1.14 17.80 21.88
C ASN A 865 1.66 17.43 20.48
N TRP A 866 2.77 18.04 20.04
CA TRP A 866 3.41 17.74 18.75
C TRP A 866 4.77 17.08 18.96
N TYR A 867 5.10 16.16 18.05
CA TYR A 867 6.43 15.56 17.93
C TYR A 867 6.94 15.81 16.54
N GLN A 868 8.16 16.36 16.41
CA GLN A 868 8.77 16.73 15.16
C GLN A 868 10.14 16.09 15.05
N GLN A 869 10.38 15.53 13.87
CA GLN A 869 11.65 14.96 13.47
C GLN A 869 12.11 15.65 12.19
N ILE A 870 13.34 16.16 12.21
CA ILE A 870 14.03 16.62 11.02
C ILE A 870 14.71 15.41 10.39
N THR A 871 14.34 15.11 9.16
CA THR A 871 14.87 13.96 8.41
C THR A 871 15.89 14.37 7.36
N ILE A 872 15.85 15.61 6.88
CA ILE A 872 16.84 16.19 5.95
C ILE A 872 17.11 17.63 6.37
N ASP A 873 18.39 17.99 6.40
CA ASP A 873 18.86 19.35 6.66
C ASP A 873 20.28 19.49 6.12
N ASP A 874 20.42 20.13 4.95
CA ASP A 874 21.71 20.28 4.27
C ASP A 874 22.55 21.44 4.82
N ASP A 875 21.96 22.37 5.59
CA ASP A 875 22.67 23.41 6.35
C ASP A 875 22.29 23.38 7.85
N PRO A 876 22.68 22.30 8.55
CA PRO A 876 22.23 22.08 9.92
C PRO A 876 22.83 23.08 10.90
N ALA A 877 22.02 23.46 11.88
CA ALA A 877 22.49 24.27 13.00
C ALA A 877 23.65 23.58 13.74
N ARG A 878 24.46 24.38 14.43
CA ARG A 878 25.51 23.88 15.31
C ARG A 878 24.92 23.49 16.66
N ALA A 879 25.38 22.37 17.21
CA ALA A 879 25.01 21.89 18.53
C ALA A 879 25.31 22.94 19.60
N VAL A 880 24.27 23.34 20.33
CA VAL A 880 24.35 24.30 21.44
C VAL A 880 24.74 23.63 22.76
N SER A 881 24.64 22.30 22.84
CA SER A 881 24.86 21.49 24.04
C SER A 881 25.58 20.18 23.72
N GLY A 882 26.16 19.55 24.75
CA GLY A 882 27.02 18.36 24.64
C GLY A 882 26.29 17.01 24.60
N ASP A 883 24.97 17.03 24.78
CA ASP A 883 24.05 15.89 24.81
C ASP A 883 23.75 15.29 23.42
N LEU A 884 23.86 16.09 22.37
CA LEU A 884 23.59 15.67 20.98
C LEU A 884 24.86 15.47 20.15
N ALA A 885 25.84 16.34 20.35
CA ALA A 885 27.15 16.31 19.70
C ALA A 885 28.13 17.16 20.52
N ALA A 886 29.40 17.22 20.13
CA ALA A 886 30.31 18.18 20.75
C ALA A 886 29.80 19.62 20.50
N THR A 887 29.70 20.45 21.54
CA THR A 887 29.28 21.86 21.41
C THR A 887 30.01 22.55 20.25
N GLY A 888 29.25 23.15 19.34
CA GLY A 888 29.73 23.80 18.12
C GLY A 888 29.90 22.87 16.90
N ALA A 889 29.74 21.55 17.03
CA ALA A 889 29.68 20.62 15.89
C ALA A 889 28.36 20.75 15.14
N LEU A 890 28.32 20.40 13.85
CA LEU A 890 27.07 20.36 13.09
C LEU A 890 26.17 19.23 13.60
N LEU A 891 24.87 19.50 13.71
CA LEU A 891 23.89 18.47 14.05
C LEU A 891 23.74 17.47 12.89
N THR A 892 23.55 16.20 13.23
CA THR A 892 23.31 15.14 12.25
C THR A 892 21.81 14.88 12.10
N VAL A 893 21.37 14.53 10.90
CA VAL A 893 20.02 14.02 10.64
C VAL A 893 20.02 12.49 10.53
N PRO A 894 18.93 11.79 10.89
CA PRO A 894 17.72 12.36 11.47
C PRO A 894 17.95 12.91 12.89
N ARG A 895 17.10 13.84 13.35
CA ARG A 895 17.09 14.36 14.73
C ARG A 895 15.70 14.85 15.15
N ILE A 896 15.44 14.94 16.45
CA ILE A 896 14.22 15.52 17.02
C ILE A 896 14.40 17.04 17.12
N ASP A 897 13.32 17.79 16.88
CA ASP A 897 13.34 19.26 16.93
C ASP A 897 12.18 19.86 17.77
N PRO A 898 12.48 20.78 18.72
CA PRO A 898 13.83 21.01 19.23
C PRO A 898 14.37 19.70 19.82
N PRO A 899 15.69 19.51 19.85
CA PRO A 899 16.26 18.45 20.66
C PRO A 899 15.69 18.54 22.09
N SER A 900 15.70 17.43 22.86
CA SER A 900 15.34 17.43 24.29
C SER A 900 15.96 18.64 25.00
N GLY A 901 15.17 19.70 25.26
CA GLY A 901 15.65 20.99 25.78
C GLY A 901 15.33 22.26 24.98
N GLY A 902 14.10 22.42 24.48
CA GLY A 902 13.67 23.59 23.72
C GLY A 902 13.95 24.96 24.36
N THR A 903 14.71 25.80 23.66
CA THR A 903 14.42 27.20 23.28
C THR A 903 15.71 27.76 22.65
N GLY A 904 15.60 28.34 21.46
CA GLY A 904 16.74 28.76 20.63
C GLY A 904 17.72 29.72 21.33
N GLN A 905 18.76 29.17 21.95
CA GLN A 905 19.92 29.93 22.41
C GLN A 905 20.87 30.13 21.24
N SER A 906 20.89 31.34 20.67
CA SER A 906 21.79 31.73 19.57
C SER A 906 23.20 32.16 20.04
N ALA A 907 23.60 31.85 21.28
CA ALA A 907 24.84 32.33 21.86
C ALA A 907 25.99 31.30 21.81
N ASN A 908 27.18 31.75 21.37
CA ASN A 908 28.45 31.00 21.37
C ASN A 908 28.95 30.53 22.76
N PHE A 909 28.14 30.64 23.81
CA PHE A 909 28.52 30.39 25.21
C PHE A 909 27.50 29.57 26.00
N ALA A 910 26.57 28.85 25.36
CA ALA A 910 25.77 27.84 26.03
C ALA A 910 26.70 26.72 26.56
N ASN A 911 27.11 26.83 27.82
CA ASN A 911 27.93 25.82 28.48
C ASN A 911 26.99 24.84 29.19
N ASN A 912 27.16 23.54 28.93
CA ASN A 912 26.57 22.41 29.65
C ASN A 912 25.06 22.49 29.95
N GLY A 913 24.27 22.15 28.92
CA GLY A 913 22.84 21.91 28.98
C GLY A 913 22.36 21.21 30.26
N THR A 914 21.44 21.88 30.95
CA THR A 914 20.53 21.23 31.89
C THR A 914 19.15 21.84 31.64
N TYR A 915 18.39 21.19 30.75
CA TYR A 915 16.95 21.43 30.55
C TYR A 915 16.16 20.27 31.20
N ALA A 916 14.88 20.49 31.48
CA ALA A 916 14.19 19.86 32.63
C ALA A 916 13.53 18.50 32.41
N ASP A 917 13.30 18.04 31.17
CA ASP A 917 12.84 16.67 30.95
C ASP A 917 13.43 15.99 29.69
N ASP A 918 13.44 14.66 29.74
CA ASP A 918 13.88 13.78 28.66
C ASP A 918 12.72 13.51 27.65
N LYS A 919 11.72 14.42 27.53
CA LYS A 919 10.48 14.15 26.76
C LYS A 919 10.42 14.96 25.45
N PRO A 920 10.54 14.32 24.27
CA PRO A 920 10.71 15.02 23.00
C PRO A 920 9.46 15.76 22.47
N TRP A 921 8.31 15.57 23.11
CA TRP A 921 7.03 16.17 22.75
C TRP A 921 6.57 17.27 23.71
N LEU A 922 7.36 17.67 24.72
CA LEU A 922 7.03 18.79 25.61
C LEU A 922 7.93 20.00 25.30
N TRP A 923 7.54 20.78 24.28
CA TRP A 923 8.38 21.83 23.69
C TRP A 923 8.53 23.13 24.50
N ASN A 924 8.18 23.15 25.80
CA ASN A 924 7.83 24.39 26.46
C ASN A 924 8.38 24.66 27.87
N GLU A 925 9.53 24.11 28.24
CA GLU A 925 10.13 24.39 29.54
C GLU A 925 11.25 25.46 29.46
N VAL A 926 11.08 26.60 30.15
CA VAL A 926 12.10 27.65 30.27
C VAL A 926 12.54 27.84 31.73
N GLN A 927 13.78 28.23 31.98
CA GLN A 927 14.35 28.37 33.34
C GLN A 927 13.90 29.63 34.11
N VAL A 928 13.09 30.52 33.51
CA VAL A 928 12.65 31.80 34.12
C VAL A 928 11.19 32.14 33.75
N PRO A 929 10.47 32.96 34.54
CA PRO A 929 9.11 33.37 34.21
C PRO A 929 9.02 34.02 32.81
N PRO A 930 7.94 33.81 32.03
CA PRO A 930 7.81 34.35 30.66
C PRO A 930 7.99 35.88 30.53
N GLY A 931 7.78 36.63 31.61
CA GLY A 931 7.97 38.10 31.64
C GLY A 931 9.43 38.55 31.75
N ASP A 932 10.35 37.64 32.08
CA ASP A 932 11.78 37.91 32.30
C ASP A 932 12.68 37.23 31.23
N PHE A 933 12.08 36.79 30.12
CA PHE A 933 12.78 36.11 29.02
C PHE A 933 13.81 37.03 28.35
N ALA A 934 15.07 36.58 28.30
CA ALA A 934 16.19 37.26 27.65
C ALA A 934 17.09 36.25 26.93
N ALA A 935 17.83 36.71 25.90
CA ALA A 935 18.66 35.85 25.04
C ALA A 935 19.89 35.24 25.75
N ASP A 936 20.22 35.69 26.96
CA ASP A 936 21.38 35.31 27.75
C ASP A 936 20.97 34.84 29.17
N GLN A 937 20.68 33.55 29.33
CA GLN A 937 20.24 32.98 30.61
C GLN A 937 21.42 32.53 31.51
N ASN A 938 21.15 32.46 32.82
CA ASN A 938 22.09 32.08 33.88
C ASN A 938 21.69 30.72 34.48
N GLU A 939 22.57 29.72 34.38
CA GLU A 939 22.43 28.28 34.71
C GLU A 939 22.11 27.94 36.19
N SER A 940 21.73 28.91 37.03
CA SER A 940 21.64 28.74 38.50
C SER A 940 20.22 28.78 39.09
N ALA A 941 19.18 28.89 38.26
CA ALA A 941 17.78 28.86 38.71
C ALA A 941 17.29 27.41 38.92
N ALA A 942 16.60 27.17 40.04
CA ALA A 942 16.09 25.84 40.40
C ALA A 942 14.64 25.59 39.95
N ASP A 943 13.95 26.63 39.44
CA ASP A 943 12.54 26.60 39.10
C ASP A 943 12.38 26.70 37.57
N TYR A 944 11.75 25.70 36.95
CA TYR A 944 11.37 25.70 35.54
C TYR A 944 9.93 26.22 35.38
N TYR A 945 9.69 26.97 34.31
CA TYR A 945 8.42 27.62 33.99
C TYR A 945 7.94 27.18 32.62
N CYS A 946 6.63 26.92 32.52
CA CYS A 946 6.03 26.40 31.31
C CYS A 946 5.54 27.49 30.34
N VAL A 947 5.80 27.31 29.05
CA VAL A 947 5.41 28.20 27.94
C VAL A 947 4.20 27.61 27.19
N ARG A 948 2.99 28.04 27.51
CA ARG A 948 1.74 27.48 26.93
C ARG A 948 1.36 28.05 25.55
N GLU A 949 2.35 28.49 24.76
CA GLU A 949 2.17 29.38 23.59
C GLU A 949 1.29 28.84 22.45
N PHE A 950 0.99 27.54 22.42
CA PHE A 950 0.38 26.89 21.27
C PHE A 950 -1.10 26.52 21.44
N THR A 951 -1.78 26.93 22.52
CA THR A 951 -3.23 26.65 22.70
C THR A 951 -4.07 27.92 22.55
N ASN A 952 -5.35 27.76 22.22
CA ASN A 952 -6.28 28.91 22.12
C ASN A 952 -6.69 29.53 23.47
N ASN A 953 -6.15 29.04 24.58
CA ASN A 953 -6.37 29.60 25.91
C ASN A 953 -5.12 29.42 26.80
N PRO A 954 -4.02 30.12 26.50
CA PRO A 954 -2.73 29.91 27.17
C PRO A 954 -2.72 30.36 28.64
N GLY A 955 -3.71 31.16 29.06
CA GLY A 955 -3.85 31.69 30.43
C GLY A 955 -4.68 30.82 31.38
N ALA A 956 -5.19 29.67 30.94
CA ALA A 956 -5.95 28.75 31.79
C ALA A 956 -5.06 28.17 32.90
N ALA A 957 -5.52 28.22 34.15
CA ALA A 957 -4.78 27.68 35.29
C ALA A 957 -4.75 26.14 35.24
N THR A 958 -3.57 25.54 35.44
CA THR A 958 -3.43 24.08 35.49
C THR A 958 -4.13 23.53 36.75
N PRO A 959 -4.98 22.50 36.64
CA PRO A 959 -5.56 21.86 37.83
C PRO A 959 -4.48 21.17 38.67
N ALA A 960 -4.74 21.01 39.97
CA ALA A 960 -3.75 20.44 40.89
C ALA A 960 -3.43 18.97 40.53
N GLY A 961 -2.13 18.64 40.41
CA GLY A 961 -1.65 17.29 40.10
C GLY A 961 -1.41 17.01 38.62
N ILE A 962 -1.72 17.95 37.74
CA ILE A 962 -1.41 17.89 36.30
C ILE A 962 -0.11 18.66 36.04
N ASP A 963 0.67 18.17 35.08
CA ASP A 963 1.85 18.86 34.61
C ASP A 963 1.54 20.34 34.22
N PRO A 964 2.22 21.34 34.81
CA PRO A 964 1.97 22.76 34.53
C PRO A 964 2.16 23.17 33.06
N CYS A 965 2.93 22.39 32.29
CA CYS A 965 3.26 22.63 30.88
C CYS A 965 2.15 22.23 29.92
N VAL A 966 1.21 21.47 30.44
CA VAL A 966 0.04 20.98 29.72
C VAL A 966 -1.15 21.93 29.83
N GLY A 967 -1.36 22.53 31.00
CA GLY A 967 -2.52 23.40 31.27
C GLY A 967 -3.83 22.63 31.52
N ASP A 968 -4.98 23.29 31.30
CA ASP A 968 -6.32 22.67 31.42
C ASP A 968 -6.91 22.40 30.02
N PRO A 969 -6.87 21.16 29.51
CA PRO A 969 -7.36 20.84 28.17
C PRO A 969 -8.89 20.88 28.08
N ALA A 970 -9.62 20.90 29.20
CA ALA A 970 -11.09 20.98 29.20
C ALA A 970 -11.63 22.37 28.83
N VAL A 971 -10.77 23.38 28.75
CA VAL A 971 -11.13 24.76 28.34
C VAL A 971 -10.43 25.20 27.05
N GLN A 972 -9.84 24.25 26.33
CA GLN A 972 -9.13 24.46 25.07
C GLN A 972 -9.83 23.68 23.95
N SER A 973 -9.79 24.19 22.73
CA SER A 973 -10.41 23.52 21.56
C SER A 973 -9.49 23.42 20.36
N SER A 974 -8.29 24.02 20.42
CA SER A 974 -7.29 23.88 19.38
C SER A 974 -5.85 23.97 19.92
N LEU A 975 -4.96 23.31 19.18
CA LEU A 975 -3.51 23.27 19.40
C LEU A 975 -2.82 23.64 18.08
N ALA A 976 -1.99 24.68 18.09
CA ALA A 976 -1.24 25.16 16.94
C ALA A 976 0.18 24.58 16.88
N TYR A 977 0.82 24.69 15.72
CA TYR A 977 2.17 24.25 15.42
C TYR A 977 2.78 25.17 14.35
N ASN A 978 4.01 25.65 14.59
CA ASN A 978 4.75 26.49 13.66
C ASN A 978 6.13 25.88 13.41
N VAL A 979 6.50 25.69 12.14
CA VAL A 979 7.85 25.22 11.74
C VAL A 979 8.90 26.32 11.92
N GLY A 980 8.50 27.56 11.69
CA GLY A 980 9.38 28.69 11.42
C GLY A 980 10.50 29.04 12.40
N PRO A 981 10.31 28.98 13.73
CA PRO A 981 11.38 29.35 14.64
C PRO A 981 12.58 28.39 14.62
N TRP A 982 12.43 27.24 13.95
CA TRP A 982 13.31 26.09 14.10
C TRP A 982 13.88 25.56 12.78
N ILE A 983 13.49 26.16 11.65
CA ILE A 983 14.07 25.85 10.35
C ILE A 983 15.54 26.32 10.29
N GLY A 984 16.43 25.45 9.79
CA GLY A 984 17.82 25.80 9.53
C GLY A 984 17.94 26.90 8.45
N SER A 985 19.15 27.40 8.21
CA SER A 985 19.40 28.45 7.21
C SER A 985 19.44 27.89 5.79
N VAL A 986 18.31 27.44 5.23
CA VAL A 986 18.24 26.97 3.83
C VAL A 986 18.46 28.16 2.90
N SER A 987 19.68 28.33 2.36
CA SER A 987 20.08 29.59 1.70
C SER A 987 20.86 29.44 0.40
N THR A 988 21.46 28.28 0.15
CA THR A 988 22.27 27.98 -1.04
C THR A 988 21.49 27.08 -2.00
N ILE A 989 21.59 27.35 -3.31
CA ILE A 989 20.97 26.51 -4.34
C ILE A 989 21.42 25.04 -4.15
N GLY A 990 20.45 24.15 -4.01
CA GLY A 990 20.64 22.74 -3.71
C GLY A 990 20.30 22.36 -2.27
N ASP A 991 20.35 23.29 -1.31
CA ASP A 991 20.06 23.01 0.10
C ASP A 991 18.61 22.53 0.27
N ARG A 992 18.43 21.47 1.07
CA ARG A 992 17.12 20.89 1.39
C ARG A 992 16.85 20.89 2.88
N PHE A 993 15.57 20.96 3.22
CA PHE A 993 15.06 20.79 4.56
C PHE A 993 13.78 19.93 4.51
N GLN A 994 13.68 18.94 5.40
CA GLN A 994 12.49 18.10 5.52
C GLN A 994 12.20 17.79 6.99
N ILE A 995 10.92 17.92 7.33
CA ILE A 995 10.37 17.53 8.62
C ILE A 995 9.27 16.48 8.49
N ARG A 996 9.06 15.79 9.59
CA ARG A 996 7.94 14.90 9.85
C ARG A 996 7.39 15.23 11.23
N THR A 997 6.08 15.48 11.29
CA THR A 997 5.43 15.94 12.51
C THR A 997 4.21 15.09 12.79
N TRP A 998 4.09 14.56 14.02
CA TRP A 998 2.96 13.77 14.49
C TRP A 998 2.27 14.48 15.64
N LEU A 999 0.94 14.35 15.69
CA LEU A 999 0.18 14.68 16.89
C LEU A 999 0.42 13.57 17.94
N VAL A 1000 0.67 13.95 19.18
CA VAL A 1000 0.96 13.03 20.28
C VAL A 1000 -0.16 13.15 21.31
N LEU A 1001 -0.67 12.01 21.77
CA LEU A 1001 -1.56 11.90 22.92
C LEU A 1001 -0.73 11.58 24.16
N VAL A 1002 -0.98 12.29 25.25
CA VAL A 1002 -0.14 12.28 26.46
C VAL A 1002 -1.02 12.22 27.73
N ASP A 1003 -0.50 11.62 28.81
CA ASP A 1003 -1.21 11.37 30.07
C ASP A 1003 -1.20 12.59 31.01
N GLU A 1004 -1.58 12.48 32.29
CA GLU A 1004 -1.54 13.63 33.22
C GLU A 1004 -0.13 14.11 33.61
N ASN A 1005 0.88 13.24 33.42
CA ASN A 1005 2.29 13.50 33.68
C ASN A 1005 3.06 13.95 32.42
N GLY A 1006 2.39 14.04 31.27
CA GLY A 1006 3.02 14.32 29.99
C GLY A 1006 3.78 13.14 29.38
N ASP A 1007 3.56 11.91 29.85
CA ASP A 1007 4.10 10.69 29.23
C ASP A 1007 3.30 10.35 27.97
N GLN A 1008 3.97 9.91 26.91
CA GLN A 1008 3.32 9.51 25.66
C GLN A 1008 2.38 8.32 25.92
N VAL A 1009 1.13 8.49 25.50
CA VAL A 1009 0.11 7.43 25.47
C VAL A 1009 0.00 6.85 24.06
N ARG A 1010 -0.10 7.72 23.03
CA ARG A 1010 -0.20 7.30 21.62
C ARG A 1010 0.44 8.33 20.69
N LEU A 1011 0.96 7.85 19.57
CA LEU A 1011 1.28 8.68 18.41
C LEU A 1011 0.09 8.61 17.44
N LEU A 1012 -0.39 9.78 17.02
CA LEU A 1012 -1.56 9.94 16.16
C LEU A 1012 -1.12 10.33 14.74
N ASN A 1013 -2.09 10.67 13.88
CA ASN A 1013 -1.79 11.04 12.51
C ASN A 1013 -0.85 12.26 12.44
N GLY A 1014 -0.05 12.30 11.37
CA GLY A 1014 0.97 13.32 11.15
C GLY A 1014 1.11 13.70 9.69
N PHE A 1015 2.03 14.62 9.44
CA PHE A 1015 2.34 15.14 8.11
C PHE A 1015 3.86 15.31 7.89
N THR A 1016 4.26 15.31 6.63
CA THR A 1016 5.61 15.69 6.22
C THR A 1016 5.56 16.97 5.40
N PHE A 1017 6.62 17.77 5.52
CA PHE A 1017 6.83 18.99 4.78
C PHE A 1017 8.30 19.08 4.38
N ALA A 1018 8.54 19.61 3.19
CA ALA A 1018 9.88 19.85 2.71
C ALA A 1018 10.00 21.15 1.90
N GLN A 1019 11.22 21.66 1.88
CA GLN A 1019 11.63 22.79 1.05
C GLN A 1019 12.97 22.49 0.42
N GLN A 1020 13.20 23.11 -0.73
CA GLN A 1020 14.49 23.14 -1.39
C GLN A 1020 14.78 24.54 -1.91
N VAL A 1021 16.03 24.96 -1.82
CA VAL A 1021 16.50 26.17 -2.48
C VAL A 1021 16.84 25.84 -3.94
N THR A 1022 16.10 26.42 -4.86
CA THR A 1022 16.31 26.29 -6.31
C THR A 1022 16.94 27.56 -6.88
N ALA A 1023 17.42 27.47 -8.13
CA ALA A 1023 17.77 28.68 -8.86
C ALA A 1023 16.51 29.53 -9.06
N GLY A 1024 16.64 30.86 -8.93
CA GLY A 1024 15.55 31.77 -9.27
C GLY A 1024 15.20 31.70 -10.75
N SER A 1025 13.99 32.16 -11.12
CA SER A 1025 13.51 32.22 -12.51
C SER A 1025 14.58 32.80 -13.45
N GLU A 1026 14.80 32.16 -14.61
CA GLU A 1026 15.85 32.54 -15.59
C GLU A 1026 17.30 32.38 -15.09
N GLY A 1027 17.52 31.65 -13.99
CA GLY A 1027 18.85 31.39 -13.44
C GLY A 1027 19.45 32.58 -12.66
N ILE A 1028 18.62 33.53 -12.23
CA ILE A 1028 19.05 34.73 -11.49
C ILE A 1028 18.66 34.62 -10.01
N GLY A 1029 19.65 34.50 -9.13
CA GLY A 1029 19.45 34.42 -7.68
C GLY A 1029 19.04 33.03 -7.18
N SER A 1030 18.73 32.91 -5.89
CA SER A 1030 18.17 31.71 -5.26
C SER A 1030 16.72 31.95 -4.84
N ALA A 1031 15.89 30.90 -4.88
CA ALA A 1031 14.51 30.92 -4.42
C ALA A 1031 14.26 29.71 -3.51
N VAL A 1032 13.64 29.92 -2.35
CA VAL A 1032 13.14 28.81 -1.52
C VAL A 1032 11.82 28.36 -2.12
N THR A 1033 11.77 27.11 -2.60
CA THR A 1033 10.59 26.50 -3.17
C THR A 1033 10.00 25.53 -2.15
N THR A 1034 8.76 25.77 -1.73
CA THR A 1034 7.97 24.80 -0.95
C THR A 1034 7.62 23.63 -1.85
N THR A 1035 7.79 22.43 -1.31
CA THR A 1035 7.58 21.20 -2.09
C THR A 1035 6.27 20.53 -1.69
N GLY A 1036 5.42 21.25 -0.97
CA GLY A 1036 4.10 20.81 -0.53
C GLY A 1036 4.11 20.05 0.80
N VAL A 1037 2.90 19.67 1.21
CA VAL A 1037 2.61 18.90 2.42
C VAL A 1037 2.02 17.54 2.05
N ALA A 1038 2.34 16.50 2.82
CA ALA A 1038 1.73 15.18 2.68
C ALA A 1038 1.24 14.64 4.02
N GLN A 1039 0.13 13.90 4.02
CA GLN A 1039 -0.25 13.09 5.17
C GLN A 1039 0.71 11.90 5.28
N MET A 1040 1.24 11.66 6.48
CA MET A 1040 2.05 10.47 6.73
C MET A 1040 1.16 9.22 6.86
N PRO A 1041 1.66 8.05 6.43
CA PRO A 1041 0.84 6.86 6.36
C PRO A 1041 0.57 6.21 7.69
N GLY A 1042 1.53 6.25 8.61
CA GLY A 1042 1.50 5.49 9.85
C GLY A 1042 2.24 6.19 10.98
N SER A 1043 2.30 5.50 12.11
CA SER A 1043 3.14 5.88 13.24
C SER A 1043 4.61 5.78 12.83
N PRO A 1044 5.51 6.56 13.46
CA PRO A 1044 6.91 6.62 13.07
C PRO A 1044 7.59 5.23 12.89
N GLY A 1045 7.20 4.24 13.72
CA GLY A 1045 7.78 2.89 13.68
C GLY A 1045 7.29 2.07 12.49
N VAL A 1046 6.07 2.33 11.99
CA VAL A 1046 5.54 1.69 10.78
C VAL A 1046 6.23 2.28 9.56
N THR A 1047 6.49 3.57 9.62
CA THR A 1047 7.10 4.28 8.52
C THR A 1047 8.60 3.93 8.42
N GLY A 1048 9.20 3.34 9.45
CA GLY A 1048 10.63 2.98 9.41
C GLY A 1048 11.54 4.21 9.44
N ASP A 1049 10.98 5.36 9.82
CA ASP A 1049 11.69 6.63 10.00
C ASP A 1049 12.30 6.74 11.41
N ASP A 1050 12.38 5.61 12.12
CA ASP A 1050 12.25 5.58 13.58
C ASP A 1050 13.45 5.10 14.36
N THR A 1051 14.63 5.26 13.77
CA THR A 1051 15.86 4.90 14.48
C THR A 1051 16.07 5.68 15.79
N ILE A 1052 15.39 6.83 15.96
CA ILE A 1052 15.58 7.75 17.10
C ILE A 1052 14.57 7.54 18.23
N LEU A 1053 13.33 7.12 17.93
CA LEU A 1053 12.31 6.91 18.98
C LEU A 1053 12.53 5.62 19.79
N SER A 1054 13.33 4.67 19.30
CA SER A 1054 13.58 3.39 19.98
C SER A 1054 14.17 3.47 21.40
N GLY A 1055 14.53 4.67 21.87
CA GLY A 1055 15.05 4.94 23.22
C GLY A 1055 14.19 5.83 24.12
N PHE A 1056 13.02 6.29 23.64
CA PHE A 1056 12.02 7.06 24.41
C PHE A 1056 10.79 6.17 24.67
#